data_AF-A0A4Z0PRX7-F1
#
_entry.id   AF-A0A4Z0PRX7-F1
#
_cell.length_a   1.000
_cell.length_b   1.000
_cell.length_c   1.000
_cell.angle_alpha   90.00
_cell.angle_beta   90.00
_cell.angle_gamma   90.00
#
_symmetry.space_group_name_H-M   'P 1'
#
loop_
_entity.id
_entity.type
_entity.pdbx_description
1 polymer ?
#
loop_
_entity_poly.entity_id
_entity_poly.type
_entity_poly.pdbx_seq_one_letter_code
_entity_poly.pdbx_strand_id
1 'polypeptide(L)'
;MNREIRFDAHQISLGDNAVLALELRAETSSLEAELRDTDSIDLIFDHQRKGSAAQVFTFTYTIVGNVFTLTPKVIPGNDDTSFERLMFLKNGVLTDVTTPGATITFPLANTDVIEIQWQAEEWEEEGVFLVKGNVYKKDVPNGVQLDFGPARLVVSDGEVEQPVRVTMNEAKREETADQGLWGLIRNRALNFNHYRAFVDSVLCVQRPQPVNRGDFSAPPTSIAPFNRLASYAMLKHATEMYLMQESGLALSASDFQNGNPASGTSKNLNKSSRRRNLEEARRLGPGGANSLNEMREEYLEQLELEEGRVLPYFKLIREKLSEVPLKNLSDFGGSQVDVCYGILKSKLQAPPLLELIWSYWHEEGGLVQTMNALSLRFQNVRQGNGHGDPLANLNLDPLRPLSNLMWGYIEDERNRLTLNRRNLEYQYEYGIGLIGRAVQSIPVAEHRTFFLRGFHSLLRAATEFYQQANYTTVIPDGFPVLNHLREVHLVLAEGAHNQYGDLPWTARAEMLTQQWLLARPEVREFLGGRIMVPYTEPWMDRVDNMKQLQGWNPANVSHFHDLGAFGEQLLLSIRYGAWNSPTTGATNAANWAYYWREEIQRYIHAYKAVTGVDLASDIVDARLNMPDNEERYLQPAQLIERQTALQQQQLHRNRQLSGPLVSPGFGQPLPGRVPLPRHNGYLE
;
A
#
# COMPACT_ATOMS: atom_id res chain seq x y z
N MET A 1 -33.52 -40.57 -4.50
CA MET A 1 -33.63 -39.10 -4.62
C MET A 1 -34.02 -38.52 -3.27
N ASN A 2 -33.12 -37.79 -2.62
CA ASN A 2 -33.46 -37.00 -1.44
C ASN A 2 -34.07 -35.66 -1.87
N ARG A 3 -35.15 -35.27 -1.18
CA ARG A 3 -35.95 -34.09 -1.51
C ARG A 3 -36.31 -33.40 -0.22
N GLU A 4 -35.76 -32.22 0.00
CA GLU A 4 -35.99 -31.47 1.23
C GLU A 4 -36.50 -30.07 0.90
N ILE A 5 -37.56 -29.67 1.59
CA ILE A 5 -38.15 -28.35 1.46
C ILE A 5 -37.82 -27.55 2.72
N ARG A 6 -37.28 -26.34 2.54
CA ARG A 6 -36.86 -25.45 3.62
C ARG A 6 -37.43 -24.06 3.41
N PHE A 7 -37.70 -23.39 4.52
CA PHE A 7 -37.99 -21.96 4.56
C PHE A 7 -36.79 -21.21 5.11
N ASP A 8 -36.62 -19.96 4.69
CA ASP A 8 -35.71 -19.00 5.32
C ASP A 8 -36.12 -18.69 6.77
N ALA A 9 -37.42 -18.69 7.06
CA ALA A 9 -37.97 -18.51 8.40
C ALA A 9 -39.12 -19.49 8.70
N HIS A 10 -39.14 -20.03 9.92
CA HIS A 10 -40.25 -20.88 10.40
C HIS A 10 -41.49 -20.07 10.83
N GLN A 11 -41.36 -18.75 10.97
CA GLN A 11 -42.41 -17.82 11.35
C GLN A 11 -42.21 -16.49 10.59
N ILE A 12 -43.29 -15.95 10.02
CA ILE A 12 -43.31 -14.69 9.27
C ILE A 12 -44.49 -13.81 9.71
N SER A 13 -44.40 -12.50 9.46
CA SER A 13 -45.48 -11.56 9.73
C SER A 13 -46.44 -11.47 8.55
N LEU A 14 -47.65 -10.97 8.76
CA LEU A 14 -48.54 -10.58 7.65
C LEU A 14 -47.82 -9.54 6.76
N GLY A 15 -47.93 -9.71 5.43
CA GLY A 15 -47.29 -8.82 4.47
C GLY A 15 -45.79 -9.02 4.24
N ASP A 16 -45.08 -9.82 5.06
CA ASP A 16 -43.67 -10.13 4.84
C ASP A 16 -43.49 -11.17 3.72
N ASN A 17 -42.32 -11.17 3.07
CA ASN A 17 -41.99 -12.16 2.05
C ASN A 17 -41.38 -13.42 2.68
N ALA A 18 -41.68 -14.59 2.12
CA ALA A 18 -41.11 -15.86 2.55
C ALA A 18 -40.37 -16.55 1.41
N VAL A 19 -39.12 -16.97 1.64
CA VAL A 19 -38.34 -17.71 0.64
C VAL A 19 -38.42 -19.21 0.91
N LEU A 20 -38.91 -19.95 -0.07
CA LEU A 20 -39.02 -21.39 -0.11
C LEU A 20 -37.90 -21.97 -0.96
N ALA A 21 -37.09 -22.88 -0.41
CA ALA A 21 -36.05 -23.60 -1.14
C ALA A 21 -36.36 -25.11 -1.18
N LEU A 22 -36.38 -25.69 -2.39
CA LEU A 22 -36.44 -27.14 -2.61
C LEU A 22 -35.07 -27.64 -3.08
N GLU A 23 -34.47 -28.51 -2.28
CA GLU A 23 -33.24 -29.21 -2.63
C GLU A 23 -33.59 -30.59 -3.22
N LEU A 24 -33.15 -30.83 -4.44
CA LEU A 24 -33.28 -32.09 -5.17
C LEU A 24 -31.90 -32.75 -5.30
N ARG A 25 -31.69 -33.87 -4.62
CA ARG A 25 -30.40 -34.58 -4.58
C ARG A 25 -30.53 -36.04 -5.07
N ALA A 26 -29.66 -36.45 -5.98
CA ALA A 26 -29.58 -37.84 -6.42
C ALA A 26 -28.72 -38.67 -5.46
N GLU A 27 -29.11 -39.91 -5.16
CA GLU A 27 -28.42 -40.73 -4.14
C GLU A 27 -27.53 -41.82 -4.73
N THR A 28 -27.90 -42.38 -5.90
CA THR A 28 -27.23 -43.56 -6.47
C THR A 28 -26.97 -43.46 -7.97
N SER A 29 -27.59 -42.49 -8.66
CA SER A 29 -27.46 -42.27 -10.12
C SER A 29 -27.36 -40.77 -10.43
N SER A 30 -27.14 -40.39 -11.69
CA SER A 30 -27.14 -38.97 -12.06
C SER A 30 -28.54 -38.38 -11.93
N LEU A 31 -28.63 -37.12 -11.51
CA LEU A 31 -29.90 -36.41 -11.33
C LEU A 31 -30.74 -36.38 -12.62
N GLU A 32 -30.09 -36.37 -13.78
CA GLU A 32 -30.73 -36.49 -15.09
C GLU A 32 -31.49 -37.82 -15.25
N ALA A 33 -30.93 -38.94 -14.78
CA ALA A 33 -31.56 -40.25 -14.88
C ALA A 33 -32.78 -40.38 -13.96
N GLU A 34 -32.73 -39.79 -12.75
CA GLU A 34 -33.87 -39.80 -11.81
C GLU A 34 -35.00 -38.87 -12.25
N LEU A 35 -34.68 -37.75 -12.93
CA LEU A 35 -35.66 -36.76 -13.41
C LEU A 35 -36.20 -37.03 -14.82
N ARG A 36 -35.61 -37.91 -15.62
CA ARG A 36 -36.08 -38.19 -17.00
C ARG A 36 -37.49 -38.76 -17.07
N ASP A 37 -37.91 -39.48 -16.03
CA ASP A 37 -39.20 -40.17 -16.01
C ASP A 37 -40.33 -39.38 -15.33
N THR A 38 -40.02 -38.22 -14.76
CA THR A 38 -40.98 -37.37 -14.04
C THR A 38 -41.39 -36.16 -14.89
N ASP A 39 -42.64 -35.68 -14.74
CA ASP A 39 -43.28 -34.75 -15.70
C ASP A 39 -43.71 -33.42 -15.04
N SER A 40 -44.09 -33.47 -13.76
CA SER A 40 -44.49 -32.28 -13.00
C SER A 40 -44.10 -32.34 -11.53
N ILE A 41 -43.94 -31.15 -10.95
CA ILE A 41 -43.72 -30.86 -9.54
C ILE A 41 -44.90 -30.01 -9.07
N ASP A 42 -45.65 -30.47 -8.08
CA ASP A 42 -46.70 -29.69 -7.42
C ASP A 42 -46.19 -29.15 -6.09
N LEU A 43 -46.47 -27.89 -5.80
CA LEU A 43 -46.33 -27.27 -4.49
C LEU A 43 -47.72 -27.01 -3.91
N ILE A 44 -47.96 -27.52 -2.70
CA ILE A 44 -49.26 -27.49 -2.05
C ILE A 44 -49.15 -26.73 -0.72
N PHE A 45 -49.92 -25.66 -0.58
CA PHE A 45 -50.06 -24.88 0.63
C PHE A 45 -51.39 -25.23 1.31
N ASP A 46 -51.31 -25.86 2.49
CA ASP A 46 -52.47 -26.33 3.23
C ASP A 46 -52.64 -25.54 4.54
N HIS A 47 -53.71 -24.74 4.63
CA HIS A 47 -53.99 -23.89 5.78
C HIS A 47 -54.77 -24.67 6.86
N GLN A 48 -54.10 -25.02 7.97
CA GLN A 48 -54.63 -25.99 8.94
C GLN A 48 -55.85 -25.54 9.76
N ARG A 49 -56.17 -24.24 9.81
CA ARG A 49 -57.26 -23.69 10.66
C ARG A 49 -58.58 -23.39 9.93
N LYS A 50 -58.53 -23.28 8.60
CA LYS A 50 -59.65 -22.85 7.76
C LYS A 50 -59.91 -24.02 6.85
N GLY A 51 -61.13 -24.53 6.76
CA GLY A 51 -61.46 -25.64 5.86
C GLY A 51 -61.42 -25.26 4.38
N SER A 52 -60.53 -24.34 3.98
CA SER A 52 -60.29 -23.93 2.61
C SER A 52 -59.58 -25.04 1.83
N ALA A 53 -59.82 -25.10 0.52
CA ALA A 53 -59.11 -26.02 -0.35
C ALA A 53 -57.61 -25.66 -0.36
N ALA A 54 -56.75 -26.68 -0.24
CA ALA A 54 -55.31 -26.48 -0.33
C ALA A 54 -54.94 -25.86 -1.70
N GLN A 55 -54.09 -24.83 -1.68
CA GLN A 55 -53.65 -24.16 -2.90
C GLN A 55 -52.55 -24.98 -3.56
N VAL A 56 -52.70 -25.28 -4.84
CA VAL A 56 -51.77 -26.15 -5.59
C VAL A 56 -51.17 -25.39 -6.76
N PHE A 57 -49.84 -25.29 -6.78
CA PHE A 57 -49.05 -24.75 -7.88
C PHE A 57 -48.35 -25.88 -8.62
N THR A 58 -48.78 -26.15 -9.85
CA THR A 58 -48.21 -27.19 -10.71
C THR A 58 -47.14 -26.61 -11.64
N PHE A 59 -45.96 -27.18 -11.60
CA PHE A 59 -44.84 -26.88 -12.48
C PHE A 59 -44.58 -28.09 -13.36
N THR A 60 -44.48 -27.86 -14.66
CA THR A 60 -43.96 -28.85 -15.61
C THR A 60 -42.49 -28.59 -15.81
N TYR A 61 -41.70 -29.63 -16.08
CA TYR A 61 -40.30 -29.40 -16.43
C TYR A 61 -39.89 -30.22 -17.64
N THR A 62 -38.88 -29.71 -18.35
CA THR A 62 -38.31 -30.35 -19.52
C THR A 62 -36.80 -30.38 -19.40
N ILE A 63 -36.20 -31.51 -19.76
CA ILE A 63 -34.74 -31.66 -19.81
C ILE A 63 -34.36 -31.79 -21.27
N VAL A 64 -33.62 -30.79 -21.79
CA VAL A 64 -33.11 -30.79 -23.16
C VAL A 64 -31.60 -30.65 -23.08
N GLY A 65 -30.88 -31.75 -23.37
CA GLY A 65 -29.44 -31.83 -23.11
C GLY A 65 -29.13 -31.73 -21.61
N ASN A 66 -28.09 -30.97 -21.23
CA ASN A 66 -27.68 -30.78 -19.84
C ASN A 66 -28.38 -29.57 -19.18
N VAL A 67 -29.60 -29.25 -19.57
CA VAL A 67 -30.35 -28.11 -19.03
C VAL A 67 -31.73 -28.55 -18.55
N PHE A 68 -32.00 -28.36 -17.26
CA PHE A 68 -33.30 -28.55 -16.63
C PHE A 68 -34.10 -27.25 -16.71
N THR A 69 -35.26 -27.26 -17.34
CA THR A 69 -36.13 -26.07 -17.49
C THR A 69 -37.45 -26.31 -16.78
N LEU A 70 -37.79 -25.47 -15.82
CA LEU A 70 -39.03 -25.50 -15.06
C LEU A 70 -40.00 -24.42 -15.59
N THR A 71 -41.21 -24.82 -15.95
CA THR A 71 -42.28 -24.00 -16.53
C THR A 71 -43.57 -24.14 -15.71
N PRO A 72 -44.15 -23.05 -15.20
CA PRO A 72 -45.41 -23.10 -14.47
C PRO A 72 -46.55 -23.45 -15.42
N LYS A 73 -47.43 -24.33 -14.96
CA LYS A 73 -48.66 -24.67 -15.66
C LYS A 73 -49.72 -23.70 -15.14
N VAL A 74 -50.04 -22.68 -15.94
CA VAL A 74 -51.10 -21.71 -15.60
C VAL A 74 -52.41 -22.47 -15.42
N ILE A 75 -52.92 -22.52 -14.19
CA ILE A 75 -54.26 -23.03 -13.90
C ILE A 75 -55.19 -21.82 -13.92
N PRO A 76 -56.14 -21.71 -14.86
CA PRO A 76 -57.07 -20.61 -14.89
C PRO A 76 -58.09 -20.74 -13.74
N GLY A 77 -58.12 -19.76 -12.84
CA GLY A 77 -59.28 -19.48 -11.98
C GLY A 77 -59.20 -19.95 -10.52
N ASN A 78 -58.20 -19.52 -9.77
CA ASN A 78 -58.23 -19.65 -8.30
C ASN A 78 -57.98 -18.26 -7.68
N ASP A 79 -59.05 -17.44 -7.57
CA ASP A 79 -59.04 -16.10 -6.96
C ASP A 79 -58.93 -16.14 -5.41
N ASP A 80 -58.48 -17.26 -4.84
CA ASP A 80 -58.46 -17.55 -3.40
C ASP A 80 -57.04 -17.97 -2.98
N THR A 81 -56.06 -17.08 -3.18
CA THR A 81 -54.65 -17.29 -2.78
C THR A 81 -54.39 -16.69 -1.40
N SER A 82 -53.59 -17.35 -0.56
CA SER A 82 -53.30 -16.89 0.81
C SER A 82 -52.16 -15.87 0.86
N PHE A 83 -51.60 -15.57 -0.30
CA PHE A 83 -50.57 -14.59 -0.57
C PHE A 83 -50.78 -14.07 -2.01
N GLU A 84 -50.38 -12.85 -2.34
CA GLU A 84 -50.69 -12.24 -3.65
C GLU A 84 -49.94 -12.92 -4.80
N ARG A 85 -48.65 -13.25 -4.62
CA ARG A 85 -47.79 -13.73 -5.70
C ARG A 85 -46.80 -14.79 -5.27
N LEU A 86 -46.64 -15.83 -6.10
CA LEU A 86 -45.48 -16.72 -6.06
C LEU A 86 -44.52 -16.30 -7.16
N MET A 87 -43.28 -15.98 -6.79
CA MET A 87 -42.23 -15.63 -7.73
C MET A 87 -41.08 -16.63 -7.67
N PHE A 88 -40.47 -16.85 -8.81
CA PHE A 88 -39.21 -17.54 -8.89
C PHE A 88 -38.05 -16.64 -8.42
N LEU A 89 -37.14 -17.17 -7.61
CA LEU A 89 -35.94 -16.46 -7.17
C LEU A 89 -34.69 -17.14 -7.76
N LYS A 90 -33.94 -16.44 -8.62
CA LYS A 90 -32.64 -16.94 -9.12
C LYS A 90 -31.62 -15.82 -9.22
N ASN A 91 -30.48 -15.98 -8.54
CA ASN A 91 -29.40 -14.97 -8.48
C ASN A 91 -29.90 -13.56 -8.08
N GLY A 92 -30.92 -13.48 -7.22
CA GLY A 92 -31.53 -12.22 -6.79
C GLY A 92 -32.49 -11.58 -7.81
N VAL A 93 -32.81 -12.27 -8.91
CA VAL A 93 -33.82 -11.81 -9.89
C VAL A 93 -35.12 -12.55 -9.65
N LEU A 94 -36.21 -11.78 -9.49
CA LEU A 94 -37.56 -12.29 -9.27
C LEU A 94 -38.31 -12.39 -10.60
N THR A 95 -38.94 -13.54 -10.85
CA THR A 95 -39.76 -13.76 -12.05
C THR A 95 -41.14 -14.29 -11.65
N ASP A 96 -42.21 -13.60 -12.04
CA ASP A 96 -43.57 -13.95 -11.65
C ASP A 96 -44.02 -15.28 -12.29
N VAL A 97 -44.42 -16.23 -11.44
CA VAL A 97 -44.86 -17.58 -11.84
C VAL A 97 -46.20 -17.55 -12.58
N THR A 98 -47.02 -16.51 -12.37
CA THR A 98 -48.33 -16.35 -13.01
C THR A 98 -48.23 -15.86 -14.46
N THR A 99 -47.06 -15.32 -14.86
CA THR A 99 -46.87 -14.85 -16.22
C THR A 99 -46.74 -16.02 -17.21
N PRO A 100 -47.57 -16.07 -18.28
CA PRO A 100 -47.50 -17.14 -19.27
C PRO A 100 -46.12 -17.19 -19.92
N GLY A 101 -45.39 -18.28 -19.73
CA GLY A 101 -44.05 -18.48 -20.31
C GLY A 101 -42.88 -18.07 -19.40
N ALA A 102 -43.10 -17.78 -18.12
CA ALA A 102 -42.00 -17.69 -17.15
C ALA A 102 -41.27 -19.04 -17.07
N THR A 103 -39.97 -19.08 -17.37
CA THR A 103 -39.19 -20.32 -17.30
C THR A 103 -37.90 -20.10 -16.54
N ILE A 104 -37.54 -21.04 -15.66
CA ILE A 104 -36.19 -21.08 -15.09
C ILE A 104 -35.42 -22.26 -15.63
N THR A 105 -34.18 -21.99 -16.05
CA THR A 105 -33.23 -23.00 -16.51
C THR A 105 -32.14 -23.25 -15.48
N PHE A 106 -31.69 -24.50 -15.30
CA PHE A 106 -30.58 -24.88 -14.45
C PHE A 106 -29.61 -25.78 -15.23
N PRO A 107 -28.29 -25.53 -15.19
CA PRO A 107 -27.32 -26.44 -15.79
C PRO A 107 -27.19 -27.70 -14.94
N LEU A 108 -27.35 -28.87 -15.57
CA LEU A 108 -27.17 -30.21 -14.98
C LEU A 108 -25.73 -30.75 -15.10
N ALA A 109 -24.81 -29.97 -15.68
CA ALA A 109 -23.45 -30.42 -15.93
C ALA A 109 -22.68 -30.62 -14.60
N ASN A 110 -22.47 -31.88 -14.20
CA ASN A 110 -21.73 -32.33 -13.02
C ASN A 110 -22.34 -31.93 -11.66
N THR A 111 -23.65 -31.71 -11.57
CA THR A 111 -24.32 -31.38 -10.32
C THR A 111 -25.22 -32.52 -9.85
N ASP A 112 -24.89 -33.10 -8.69
CA ASP A 112 -25.71 -34.13 -8.02
C ASP A 112 -26.87 -33.49 -7.20
N VAL A 113 -26.91 -32.15 -7.16
CA VAL A 113 -27.86 -31.33 -6.38
C VAL A 113 -28.37 -30.16 -7.24
N ILE A 114 -29.69 -29.94 -7.23
CA ILE A 114 -30.33 -28.71 -7.71
C ILE A 114 -31.11 -28.09 -6.56
N GLU A 115 -30.97 -26.77 -6.40
CA GLU A 115 -31.77 -25.97 -5.47
C GLU A 115 -32.71 -25.07 -6.29
N ILE A 116 -34.01 -25.16 -6.02
CA ILE A 116 -35.05 -24.33 -6.65
C ILE A 116 -35.63 -23.43 -5.58
N GLN A 117 -35.61 -22.11 -5.83
CA GLN A 117 -36.10 -21.12 -4.87
C GLN A 117 -37.33 -20.39 -5.40
N TRP A 118 -38.33 -20.25 -4.54
CA TRP A 118 -39.52 -19.43 -4.75
C TRP A 118 -39.63 -18.39 -3.64
N GLN A 119 -40.16 -17.22 -3.95
CA GLN A 119 -40.53 -16.18 -2.99
C GLN A 119 -42.05 -16.03 -3.03
N ALA A 120 -42.71 -16.27 -1.90
CA ALA A 120 -44.12 -15.94 -1.71
C ALA A 120 -44.20 -14.52 -1.14
N GLU A 121 -44.89 -13.62 -1.84
CA GLU A 121 -45.04 -12.22 -1.44
C GLU A 121 -46.42 -11.93 -0.88
N GLU A 122 -46.45 -11.04 0.12
CA GLU A 122 -47.66 -10.43 0.67
C GLU A 122 -48.67 -11.46 1.19
N TRP A 123 -48.35 -12.10 2.32
CA TRP A 123 -49.27 -13.02 3.00
C TRP A 123 -50.45 -12.24 3.60
N GLU A 124 -51.66 -12.60 3.19
CA GLU A 124 -52.89 -11.92 3.59
C GLU A 124 -53.57 -12.57 4.81
N GLU A 125 -53.21 -13.83 5.11
CA GLU A 125 -53.90 -14.64 6.12
C GLU A 125 -52.97 -15.13 7.23
N GLU A 126 -53.40 -14.96 8.49
CA GLU A 126 -52.73 -15.53 9.66
C GLU A 126 -53.07 -17.01 9.84
N GLY A 127 -52.06 -17.83 10.09
CA GLY A 127 -52.30 -19.25 10.27
C GLY A 127 -51.04 -20.10 10.30
N VAL A 128 -51.25 -21.40 10.48
CA VAL A 128 -50.19 -22.40 10.30
C VAL A 128 -50.41 -23.04 8.94
N PHE A 129 -49.45 -22.81 8.04
CA PHE A 129 -49.42 -23.40 6.72
C PHE A 129 -48.52 -24.63 6.73
N LEU A 130 -49.06 -25.73 6.23
CA LEU A 130 -48.33 -26.96 5.99
C LEU A 130 -48.00 -26.99 4.50
N VAL A 131 -46.72 -26.83 4.16
CA VAL A 131 -46.27 -26.85 2.77
C VAL A 131 -45.68 -28.20 2.45
N LYS A 132 -46.27 -28.85 1.45
CA LYS A 132 -45.87 -30.16 0.94
C LYS A 132 -45.76 -30.07 -0.58
N GLY A 133 -45.05 -30.99 -1.20
CA GLY A 133 -45.06 -31.07 -2.65
C GLY A 133 -44.87 -32.47 -3.17
N ASN A 134 -45.30 -32.66 -4.41
CA ASN A 134 -45.40 -33.96 -5.05
C ASN A 134 -44.66 -33.91 -6.37
N VAL A 135 -43.92 -34.98 -6.71
CA VAL A 135 -43.36 -35.15 -8.05
C VAL A 135 -44.06 -36.32 -8.73
N TYR A 136 -44.60 -36.11 -9.93
CA TYR A 136 -45.36 -37.12 -10.67
C TYR A 136 -44.50 -37.80 -11.74
N LYS A 137 -44.59 -39.14 -11.80
CA LYS A 137 -43.91 -39.99 -12.78
C LYS A 137 -44.85 -40.31 -13.97
N LYS A 138 -44.34 -40.22 -15.19
CA LYS A 138 -45.11 -40.17 -16.45
C LYS A 138 -45.89 -41.45 -16.81
N ASP A 139 -45.52 -42.61 -16.26
CA ASP A 139 -45.96 -43.93 -16.75
C ASP A 139 -46.75 -44.80 -15.75
N VAL A 140 -47.35 -44.22 -14.70
CA VAL A 140 -48.13 -45.01 -13.73
C VAL A 140 -49.52 -44.37 -13.52
N PRO A 141 -50.64 -45.05 -13.90
CA PRO A 141 -52.01 -44.50 -13.80
C PRO A 141 -52.53 -44.27 -12.38
N ASN A 142 -51.72 -44.52 -11.36
CA ASN A 142 -51.93 -44.22 -9.93
C ASN A 142 -50.56 -43.92 -9.31
N GLY A 143 -49.79 -43.04 -9.96
CA GLY A 143 -48.35 -42.91 -9.81
C GLY A 143 -47.85 -42.79 -8.39
N VAL A 144 -46.69 -43.39 -8.14
CA VAL A 144 -45.96 -43.26 -6.87
C VAL A 144 -45.71 -41.79 -6.64
N GLN A 145 -46.53 -41.20 -5.77
CA GLN A 145 -46.40 -39.84 -5.29
C GLN A 145 -45.16 -39.83 -4.40
N LEU A 146 -44.09 -39.24 -4.91
CA LEU A 146 -42.86 -39.09 -4.14
C LEU A 146 -42.93 -37.71 -3.48
N ASP A 147 -43.41 -37.72 -2.24
CA ASP A 147 -43.71 -36.53 -1.45
C ASP A 147 -42.44 -35.90 -0.89
N PHE A 148 -42.41 -34.57 -0.84
CA PHE A 148 -41.41 -33.79 -0.11
C PHE A 148 -42.12 -32.82 0.85
N GLY A 149 -41.59 -32.68 2.06
CA GLY A 149 -42.28 -32.04 3.19
C GLY A 149 -43.01 -33.05 4.09
N PRO A 150 -43.82 -32.60 5.06
CA PRO A 150 -44.28 -31.22 5.23
C PRO A 150 -43.30 -30.31 5.96
N ALA A 151 -43.15 -29.08 5.47
CA ALA A 151 -42.54 -27.99 6.24
C ALA A 151 -43.63 -27.09 6.83
N ARG A 152 -43.45 -26.69 8.08
CA ARG A 152 -44.40 -25.88 8.83
C ARG A 152 -43.97 -24.42 8.81
N LEU A 153 -44.89 -23.55 8.37
CA LEU A 153 -44.76 -22.10 8.37
C LEU A 153 -45.85 -21.50 9.26
N VAL A 154 -45.50 -20.54 10.12
CA VAL A 154 -46.45 -19.82 10.99
C VAL A 154 -46.51 -18.37 10.55
N VAL A 155 -47.70 -17.89 10.16
CA VAL A 155 -47.97 -16.48 9.84
C VAL A 155 -48.74 -15.87 11.00
N SER A 156 -48.26 -14.76 11.56
CA SER A 156 -48.87 -14.09 12.72
C SER A 156 -48.85 -12.56 12.59
N ASP A 157 -49.91 -11.87 13.03
CA ASP A 157 -50.04 -10.39 13.03
C ASP A 157 -49.22 -9.68 14.12
N GLY A 158 -48.09 -10.26 14.50
CA GLY A 158 -47.17 -9.65 15.46
C GLY A 158 -45.94 -9.14 14.74
N GLU A 159 -45.63 -7.85 14.88
CA GLU A 159 -44.25 -7.37 14.79
C GLU A 159 -43.44 -8.17 15.82
N VAL A 160 -42.87 -9.29 15.38
CA VAL A 160 -41.86 -9.98 16.16
C VAL A 160 -40.67 -9.04 16.12
N GLU A 161 -40.51 -8.26 17.20
CA GLU A 161 -39.26 -7.59 17.52
C GLU A 161 -38.15 -8.66 17.44
N GLN A 162 -37.55 -8.80 16.26
CA GLN A 162 -36.27 -9.48 16.15
C GLN A 162 -35.38 -8.77 17.17
N PRO A 163 -34.65 -9.49 18.04
CA PRO A 163 -33.73 -8.84 18.94
C PRO A 163 -32.79 -8.00 18.09
N VAL A 164 -32.99 -6.68 18.08
CA VAL A 164 -32.16 -5.76 17.31
C VAL A 164 -30.78 -5.96 17.88
N ARG A 165 -29.91 -6.63 17.12
CA ARG A 165 -28.50 -6.72 17.44
C ARG A 165 -27.97 -5.31 17.31
N VAL A 166 -28.00 -4.57 18.40
CA VAL A 166 -27.32 -3.29 18.53
C VAL A 166 -25.83 -3.60 18.63
N THR A 167 -25.21 -3.81 17.47
CA THR A 167 -23.76 -3.80 17.36
C THR A 167 -23.33 -2.36 17.22
N MET A 168 -22.51 -1.89 18.15
CA MET A 168 -21.84 -0.59 18.02
C MET A 168 -20.91 -0.67 16.81
N ASN A 169 -21.32 -0.07 15.71
CA ASN A 169 -20.50 0.06 14.51
C ASN A 169 -19.82 1.43 14.52
N GLU A 170 -18.68 1.53 13.83
CA GLU A 170 -18.03 2.83 13.62
C GLU A 170 -18.99 3.79 12.90
N ALA A 171 -18.96 5.07 13.28
CA ALA A 171 -19.80 6.08 12.65
C ALA A 171 -19.57 6.12 11.14
N LYS A 172 -20.66 6.24 10.36
CA LYS A 172 -20.59 6.36 8.90
C LYS A 172 -19.77 7.60 8.54
N ARG A 173 -18.73 7.40 7.72
CA ARG A 173 -17.82 8.47 7.28
C ARG A 173 -18.40 9.18 6.05
N GLU A 174 -18.20 10.49 5.97
CA GLU A 174 -18.49 11.26 4.76
C GLU A 174 -17.30 11.14 3.80
N GLU A 175 -17.57 10.83 2.53
CA GLU A 175 -16.53 10.76 1.51
C GLU A 175 -16.13 12.16 1.05
N THR A 176 -14.83 12.39 0.85
CA THR A 176 -14.28 13.68 0.43
C THR A 176 -13.37 13.50 -0.78
N ALA A 177 -13.46 14.37 -1.79
CA ALA A 177 -12.68 14.30 -3.03
C ALA A 177 -11.16 14.26 -2.80
N ASP A 178 -10.65 14.87 -1.72
CA ASP A 178 -9.22 14.87 -1.33
C ASP A 178 -8.63 13.47 -1.17
N GLN A 179 -9.46 12.47 -0.87
CA GLN A 179 -9.05 11.07 -0.74
C GLN A 179 -8.43 10.53 -2.04
N GLY A 180 -8.87 11.04 -3.21
CA GLY A 180 -8.29 10.71 -4.50
C GLY A 180 -6.82 11.11 -4.61
N LEU A 181 -6.44 12.28 -4.07
CA LEU A 181 -5.04 12.73 -4.02
C LEU A 181 -4.18 11.79 -3.19
N TRP A 182 -4.66 11.37 -2.01
CA TRP A 182 -3.89 10.50 -1.12
C TRP A 182 -3.72 9.09 -1.69
N GLY A 183 -4.76 8.58 -2.37
CA GLY A 183 -4.69 7.37 -3.19
C GLY A 183 -3.58 7.43 -4.24
N LEU A 184 -3.44 8.57 -4.91
CA LEU A 184 -2.38 8.77 -5.91
C LEU A 184 -0.99 8.84 -5.27
N ILE A 185 -0.82 9.61 -4.19
CA ILE A 185 0.46 9.73 -3.47
C ILE A 185 0.94 8.35 -3.00
N ARG A 186 0.05 7.56 -2.40
CA ARG A 186 0.37 6.22 -1.88
C ARG A 186 0.73 5.24 -3.00
N ASN A 187 -0.06 5.22 -4.08
CA ASN A 187 0.16 4.31 -5.20
C ASN A 187 1.44 4.61 -6.00
N ARG A 188 2.03 5.79 -5.81
CA ARG A 188 3.24 6.26 -6.48
C ARG A 188 4.51 6.19 -5.64
N ALA A 189 4.49 5.50 -4.51
CA ALA A 189 5.71 5.24 -3.76
C ALA A 189 6.77 4.63 -4.69
N LEU A 190 7.88 5.37 -4.88
CA LEU A 190 9.06 4.96 -5.66
C LEU A 190 9.68 3.72 -5.02
N ASN A 191 9.10 2.56 -5.29
CA ASN A 191 9.53 1.30 -4.71
C ASN A 191 10.87 0.91 -5.33
N PHE A 192 11.87 0.68 -4.49
CA PHE A 192 13.20 0.29 -4.95
C PHE A 192 13.18 -1.00 -5.79
N ASN A 193 12.27 -1.94 -5.51
CA ASN A 193 12.19 -3.18 -6.28
C ASN A 193 11.70 -2.95 -7.72
N HIS A 194 10.78 -1.99 -7.94
CA HIS A 194 10.37 -1.59 -9.28
C HIS A 194 11.49 -0.84 -10.01
N TYR A 195 12.15 0.07 -9.31
CA TYR A 195 13.32 0.78 -9.84
C TYR A 195 14.43 -0.19 -10.25
N ARG A 196 14.76 -1.14 -9.38
CA ARG A 196 15.75 -2.19 -9.68
C ARG A 196 15.34 -3.00 -10.91
N ALA A 197 14.08 -3.45 -10.99
CA ALA A 197 13.61 -4.21 -12.14
C ALA A 197 13.69 -3.39 -13.45
N PHE A 198 13.36 -2.10 -13.40
CA PHE A 198 13.50 -1.17 -14.52
C PHE A 198 14.96 -1.02 -14.95
N VAL A 199 15.86 -0.70 -14.01
CA VAL A 199 17.30 -0.55 -14.31
C VAL A 199 17.90 -1.85 -14.82
N ASP A 200 17.55 -2.98 -14.20
CA ASP A 200 18.01 -4.31 -14.65
C ASP A 200 17.50 -4.60 -16.08
N SER A 201 16.31 -4.15 -16.48
CA SER A 201 15.83 -4.27 -17.87
C SER A 201 16.57 -3.40 -18.88
N VAL A 202 17.02 -2.21 -18.45
CA VAL A 202 17.76 -1.26 -19.28
C VAL A 202 19.22 -1.69 -19.45
N LEU A 203 19.84 -2.16 -18.37
CA LEU A 203 21.25 -2.56 -18.34
C LEU A 203 21.47 -4.03 -18.71
N CYS A 204 20.51 -4.91 -18.43
CA CYS A 204 20.55 -6.31 -18.82
C CYS A 204 19.51 -6.56 -19.91
N VAL A 205 19.94 -6.70 -21.16
CA VAL A 205 19.08 -7.22 -22.23
C VAL A 205 18.70 -8.65 -21.84
N GLN A 206 17.50 -8.84 -21.27
CA GLN A 206 16.88 -10.15 -21.27
C GLN A 206 16.75 -10.54 -22.73
N ARG A 207 17.50 -11.57 -23.16
CA ARG A 207 17.33 -12.14 -24.49
C ARG A 207 15.82 -12.33 -24.71
N PRO A 208 15.21 -11.72 -25.74
CA PRO A 208 13.90 -12.14 -26.15
C PRO A 208 13.99 -13.64 -26.48
N GLN A 209 12.91 -14.35 -26.20
CA GLN A 209 12.76 -15.76 -26.54
C GLN A 209 13.33 -16.10 -27.94
N PRO A 210 13.79 -17.34 -28.18
CA PRO A 210 14.25 -17.73 -29.51
C PRO A 210 13.08 -17.60 -30.50
N VAL A 211 13.02 -16.47 -31.21
CA VAL A 211 12.16 -16.31 -32.36
C VAL A 211 12.73 -17.23 -33.44
N ASN A 212 11.92 -18.19 -33.87
CA ASN A 212 12.29 -19.17 -34.87
C ASN A 212 12.76 -18.48 -36.16
N ARG A 213 14.00 -18.83 -36.55
CA ARG A 213 14.60 -18.80 -37.90
C ARG A 213 13.89 -17.98 -38.98
N GLY A 214 14.60 -16.97 -39.46
CA GLY A 214 14.43 -16.41 -40.79
C GLY A 214 14.50 -14.90 -40.76
N ASP A 215 15.58 -14.36 -41.34
CA ASP A 215 15.79 -12.96 -41.70
C ASP A 215 16.37 -11.98 -40.66
N PHE A 216 17.33 -11.24 -41.21
CA PHE A 216 18.15 -10.15 -40.68
C PHE A 216 19.30 -10.52 -39.74
N SER A 217 20.45 -10.69 -40.40
CA SER A 217 21.78 -10.39 -39.86
C SER A 217 21.85 -8.96 -39.31
N ALA A 218 21.30 -8.74 -38.12
CA ALA A 218 21.77 -7.67 -37.26
C ALA A 218 23.05 -8.16 -36.57
N PRO A 219 24.12 -7.35 -36.47
CA PRO A 219 25.28 -7.72 -35.68
C PRO A 219 24.81 -8.03 -34.26
N PRO A 220 25.45 -8.98 -33.54
CA PRO A 220 25.07 -9.27 -32.17
C PRO A 220 25.08 -7.94 -31.43
N THR A 221 23.89 -7.56 -30.93
CA THR A 221 23.67 -6.37 -30.11
C THR A 221 24.93 -6.12 -29.31
N SER A 222 25.61 -5.02 -29.63
CA SER A 222 26.83 -4.64 -28.95
C SER A 222 26.54 -4.74 -27.46
N ILE A 223 27.17 -5.71 -26.79
CA ILE A 223 27.54 -5.53 -25.41
C ILE A 223 28.40 -4.29 -25.50
N ALA A 224 27.82 -3.10 -25.35
CA ALA A 224 28.60 -1.89 -25.33
C ALA A 224 29.62 -2.14 -24.21
N PRO A 225 30.93 -2.22 -24.51
CA PRO A 225 31.93 -2.35 -23.49
C PRO A 225 31.96 -0.98 -22.83
N PHE A 226 31.03 -0.74 -21.92
CA PHE A 226 30.87 0.57 -21.33
C PHE A 226 32.17 0.88 -20.59
N ASN A 227 32.93 1.82 -21.14
CA ASN A 227 34.05 2.45 -20.46
C ASN A 227 33.51 3.07 -19.15
N ARG A 228 34.32 3.06 -18.09
CA ARG A 228 33.98 3.43 -16.70
C ARG A 228 32.85 4.47 -16.60
N LEU A 229 33.10 5.67 -17.10
CA LEU A 229 32.18 6.80 -17.04
C LEU A 229 30.86 6.57 -17.80
N ALA A 230 30.89 5.92 -18.96
CA ALA A 230 29.71 5.66 -19.78
C ALA A 230 28.72 4.69 -19.10
N SER A 231 29.25 3.70 -18.36
CA SER A 231 28.40 2.74 -17.62
C SER A 231 27.61 3.43 -16.50
N TYR A 232 28.27 4.32 -15.76
CA TYR A 232 27.65 5.07 -14.69
C TYR A 232 26.71 6.17 -15.23
N ALA A 233 27.09 6.85 -16.31
CA ALA A 233 26.22 7.83 -16.98
C ALA A 233 24.92 7.17 -17.50
N MET A 234 25.00 5.97 -18.06
CA MET A 234 23.81 5.21 -18.47
C MET A 234 22.91 4.88 -17.27
N LEU A 235 23.48 4.44 -16.14
CA LEU A 235 22.73 4.20 -14.91
C LEU A 235 22.05 5.48 -14.40
N LYS A 236 22.75 6.62 -14.42
CA LYS A 236 22.21 7.93 -14.02
C LYS A 236 21.03 8.33 -14.91
N HIS A 237 21.18 8.27 -16.22
CA HIS A 237 20.11 8.60 -17.16
C HIS A 237 18.93 7.63 -17.10
N ALA A 238 19.19 6.34 -16.89
CA ALA A 238 18.11 5.37 -16.65
C ALA A 238 17.32 5.73 -15.38
N THR A 239 18.01 6.15 -14.33
CA THR A 239 17.37 6.58 -13.08
C THR A 239 16.55 7.85 -13.26
N GLU A 240 17.06 8.83 -14.00
CA GLU A 240 16.31 10.04 -14.34
C GLU A 240 15.05 9.72 -15.14
N MET A 241 15.13 8.83 -16.14
CA MET A 241 13.98 8.40 -16.93
C MET A 241 12.94 7.66 -16.08
N TYR A 242 13.38 6.80 -15.15
CA TYR A 242 12.50 6.15 -14.19
C TYR A 242 11.76 7.18 -13.31
N LEU A 243 12.48 8.17 -12.79
CA LEU A 243 11.87 9.24 -12.01
C LEU A 243 10.89 10.06 -12.84
N MET A 244 11.19 10.36 -14.12
CA MET A 244 10.27 11.09 -15.00
C MET A 244 8.98 10.33 -15.24
N GLN A 245 9.08 9.01 -15.30
CA GLN A 245 7.94 8.14 -15.48
C GLN A 245 7.07 8.02 -14.23
N GLU A 246 7.68 7.85 -13.06
CA GLU A 246 6.97 7.43 -11.84
C GLU A 246 6.66 8.58 -10.86
N SER A 247 7.42 9.69 -10.88
CA SER A 247 7.27 10.77 -9.88
C SER A 247 6.12 11.75 -10.16
N GLY A 248 5.66 11.90 -11.41
CA GLY A 248 4.69 12.93 -11.79
C GLY A 248 3.22 12.49 -11.69
N LEU A 249 2.30 13.44 -11.46
CA LEU A 249 0.83 13.26 -11.65
C LEU A 249 0.46 12.93 -13.10
N ALA A 250 0.75 11.71 -13.57
CA ALA A 250 0.38 11.28 -14.92
C ALA A 250 -1.13 11.42 -15.14
N LEU A 251 -1.50 12.31 -16.07
CA LEU A 251 -2.85 12.55 -16.53
C LEU A 251 -3.36 11.34 -17.34
N SER A 252 -4.69 11.23 -17.45
CA SER A 252 -5.37 10.13 -18.11
C SER A 252 -4.87 9.93 -19.56
N ALA A 253 -4.95 8.69 -20.04
CA ALA A 253 -4.53 8.30 -21.39
C ALA A 253 -5.26 9.04 -22.53
N SER A 254 -6.34 9.77 -22.21
CA SER A 254 -7.06 10.63 -23.16
C SER A 254 -6.21 11.80 -23.68
N ASP A 255 -5.29 12.34 -22.88
CA ASP A 255 -4.49 13.51 -23.28
C ASP A 255 -3.35 13.15 -24.26
N PHE A 256 -3.05 11.84 -24.39
CA PHE A 256 -2.10 11.31 -25.36
C PHE A 256 -2.73 10.92 -26.71
N GLN A 257 -4.07 10.98 -26.85
CA GLN A 257 -4.75 10.53 -28.08
C GLN A 257 -4.51 11.41 -29.31
N ASN A 258 -3.99 12.63 -29.14
CA ASN A 258 -3.63 13.50 -30.27
C ASN A 258 -2.22 13.22 -30.84
N GLY A 259 -1.50 12.23 -30.30
CA GLY A 259 -0.25 11.72 -30.87
C GLY A 259 -0.40 10.27 -31.32
N ASN A 260 -0.20 10.01 -32.61
CA ASN A 260 -0.28 8.69 -33.27
C ASN A 260 -0.16 7.44 -32.37
N PRO A 261 -1.10 6.48 -32.43
CA PRO A 261 -1.10 5.25 -31.62
C PRO A 261 -0.04 4.20 -32.03
N ALA A 262 0.98 4.59 -32.80
CA ALA A 262 1.95 3.66 -33.41
C ALA A 262 3.22 3.41 -32.57
N SER A 263 3.36 4.02 -31.39
CA SER A 263 4.49 3.79 -30.48
C SER A 263 4.03 2.98 -29.27
N GLY A 264 3.85 1.69 -29.46
CA GLY A 264 3.50 0.75 -28.40
C GLY A 264 4.66 0.52 -27.42
N THR A 265 4.87 1.43 -26.46
CA THR A 265 5.69 1.10 -25.25
C THR A 265 5.49 1.95 -23.99
N SER A 266 4.61 2.95 -23.93
CA SER A 266 4.36 3.67 -22.67
C SER A 266 2.92 3.53 -22.20
N LYS A 267 2.59 2.34 -21.70
CA LYS A 267 1.43 2.13 -20.83
C LYS A 267 1.87 2.33 -19.37
N ASN A 268 2.21 3.56 -18.99
CA ASN A 268 2.17 3.91 -17.56
C ASN A 268 0.75 4.30 -17.19
N LEU A 269 -0.06 3.25 -17.26
CA LEU A 269 -1.36 3.22 -16.66
C LEU A 269 -1.11 3.17 -15.16
N ASN A 270 -1.46 4.24 -14.45
CA ASN A 270 -1.86 4.18 -13.04
C ASN A 270 -3.12 3.27 -12.89
N LYS A 271 -3.17 2.12 -13.57
CA LYS A 271 -4.12 1.06 -13.30
C LYS A 271 -3.61 0.41 -12.04
N SER A 272 -4.17 0.86 -10.93
CA SER A 272 -4.15 0.13 -9.68
C SER A 272 -4.43 -1.35 -9.97
N SER A 273 -3.44 -2.19 -9.71
CA SER A 273 -3.60 -3.65 -9.77
C SER A 273 -4.81 -4.05 -8.92
N ARG A 274 -5.63 -5.02 -9.35
CA ARG A 274 -6.84 -5.48 -8.62
C ARG A 274 -6.61 -5.69 -7.11
N ARG A 275 -5.41 -6.12 -6.68
CA ARG A 275 -5.02 -6.24 -5.27
C ARG A 275 -4.88 -4.90 -4.53
N ARG A 276 -4.28 -3.89 -5.17
CA ARG A 276 -4.16 -2.53 -4.60
C ARG A 276 -5.55 -1.89 -4.42
N ASN A 277 -6.48 -2.14 -5.32
CA ASN A 277 -7.86 -1.65 -5.18
C ASN A 277 -8.60 -2.21 -3.97
N LEU A 278 -8.31 -3.45 -3.53
CA LEU A 278 -8.93 -4.03 -2.33
C LEU A 278 -8.45 -3.39 -1.03
N GLU A 279 -7.17 -3.01 -0.97
CA GLU A 279 -6.59 -2.33 0.19
C GLU A 279 -7.03 -0.86 0.27
N GLU A 280 -7.08 -0.19 -0.88
CA GLU A 280 -7.64 1.16 -1.01
C GLU A 280 -9.13 1.19 -0.65
N ALA A 281 -9.92 0.22 -1.12
CA ALA A 281 -11.34 0.12 -0.77
C ALA A 281 -11.58 -0.07 0.74
N ARG A 282 -10.67 -0.76 1.45
CA ARG A 282 -10.76 -0.88 2.92
C ARG A 282 -10.49 0.44 3.64
N ARG A 283 -9.63 1.30 3.08
CA ARG A 283 -9.28 2.60 3.67
C ARG A 283 -10.31 3.68 3.38
N LEU A 284 -10.87 3.67 2.17
CA LEU A 284 -11.90 4.61 1.73
C LEU A 284 -13.29 4.30 2.33
N GLY A 285 -13.54 3.05 2.74
CA GLY A 285 -14.77 2.63 3.41
C GLY A 285 -15.82 2.01 2.48
N PRO A 286 -16.97 1.55 3.04
CA PRO A 286 -18.05 0.90 2.29
C PRO A 286 -18.82 1.91 1.42
N GLY A 287 -18.22 2.27 0.29
CA GLY A 287 -18.70 3.29 -0.66
C GLY A 287 -17.64 3.66 -1.71
N GLY A 288 -16.35 3.47 -1.39
CA GLY A 288 -15.19 3.73 -2.26
C GLY A 288 -15.02 2.79 -3.47
N ALA A 289 -16.10 2.19 -3.96
CA ALA A 289 -16.12 1.48 -5.24
C ALA A 289 -16.25 2.44 -6.45
N ASN A 290 -16.52 3.73 -6.21
CA ASN A 290 -16.27 4.76 -7.21
C ASN A 290 -14.78 4.73 -7.56
N SER A 291 -14.48 4.69 -8.85
CA SER A 291 -13.12 4.50 -9.35
C SER A 291 -12.22 5.60 -8.75
N LEU A 292 -11.05 5.28 -8.18
CA LEU A 292 -10.07 6.30 -7.73
C LEU A 292 -9.83 7.42 -8.76
N ASN A 293 -10.04 7.11 -10.04
CA ASN A 293 -10.01 8.06 -11.13
C ASN A 293 -11.16 9.08 -11.08
N GLU A 294 -12.37 8.69 -10.71
CA GLU A 294 -13.53 9.59 -10.57
C GLU A 294 -13.31 10.60 -9.43
N MET A 295 -12.90 10.13 -8.24
CA MET A 295 -12.54 11.03 -7.12
C MET A 295 -11.38 11.97 -7.48
N ARG A 296 -10.41 11.47 -8.24
CA ARG A 296 -9.32 12.31 -8.78
C ARG A 296 -9.85 13.37 -9.73
N GLU A 297 -10.67 12.99 -10.71
CA GLU A 297 -11.20 13.91 -11.71
C GLU A 297 -12.15 14.94 -11.10
N GLU A 298 -12.78 14.63 -9.96
CA GLU A 298 -13.54 15.57 -9.14
C GLU A 298 -12.65 16.52 -8.34
N TYR A 299 -11.52 16.03 -7.82
CA TYR A 299 -10.58 16.86 -7.04
C TYR A 299 -9.78 17.85 -7.90
N LEU A 300 -9.46 17.50 -9.13
CA LEU A 300 -8.68 18.37 -10.01
C LEU A 300 -9.53 19.51 -10.57
N GLU A 301 -9.01 20.74 -10.48
CA GLU A 301 -9.70 21.92 -10.97
C GLU A 301 -9.23 22.30 -12.38
N GLN A 302 -10.17 22.78 -13.20
CA GLN A 302 -9.86 23.28 -14.53
C GLN A 302 -9.32 24.72 -14.46
N LEU A 303 -8.28 25.00 -15.26
CA LEU A 303 -7.76 26.36 -15.43
C LEU A 303 -8.75 27.21 -16.25
N GLU A 304 -9.06 28.42 -15.78
CA GLU A 304 -10.14 29.25 -16.36
C GLU A 304 -9.89 29.72 -17.80
N LEU A 305 -8.61 29.91 -18.18
CA LEU A 305 -8.22 30.51 -19.47
C LEU A 305 -7.49 29.53 -20.42
N GLU A 306 -7.19 28.31 -19.98
CA GLU A 306 -6.35 27.37 -20.71
C GLU A 306 -6.76 25.90 -20.46
N GLU A 307 -6.55 25.01 -21.44
CA GLU A 307 -6.88 23.58 -21.31
C GLU A 307 -6.00 22.89 -20.26
N GLY A 308 -6.58 22.24 -19.25
CA GLY A 308 -5.81 21.42 -18.31
C GLY A 308 -6.40 21.37 -16.91
N ARG A 309 -6.25 20.20 -16.28
CA ARG A 309 -6.65 19.97 -14.89
C ARG A 309 -5.42 20.05 -13.99
N VAL A 310 -5.51 20.84 -12.92
CA VAL A 310 -4.42 21.08 -11.96
C VAL A 310 -4.90 20.84 -10.54
N LEU A 311 -3.93 20.67 -9.63
CA LEU A 311 -4.23 20.60 -8.20
C LEU A 311 -4.81 21.95 -7.70
N PRO A 312 -5.80 21.95 -6.79
CA PRO A 312 -6.38 23.19 -6.25
C PRO A 312 -5.34 24.16 -5.69
N TYR A 313 -4.34 23.64 -4.96
CA TYR A 313 -3.24 24.47 -4.44
C TYR A 313 -2.42 25.14 -5.56
N PHE A 314 -2.19 24.44 -6.67
CA PHE A 314 -1.46 24.99 -7.82
C PHE A 314 -2.28 25.98 -8.62
N LYS A 315 -3.60 25.85 -8.64
CA LYS A 315 -4.48 26.89 -9.20
C LYS A 315 -4.31 28.21 -8.44
N LEU A 316 -4.30 28.17 -7.10
CA LEU A 316 -4.05 29.36 -6.26
C LEU A 316 -2.68 29.99 -6.58
N ILE A 317 -1.64 29.18 -6.78
CA ILE A 317 -0.31 29.68 -7.17
C ILE A 317 -0.35 30.29 -8.57
N ARG A 318 -1.04 29.65 -9.53
CA ARG A 318 -1.17 30.14 -10.90
C ARG A 318 -1.90 31.49 -10.95
N GLU A 319 -2.94 31.68 -10.14
CA GLU A 319 -3.65 32.95 -10.00
C GLU A 319 -2.73 34.07 -9.48
N LYS A 320 -1.88 33.75 -8.48
CA LYS A 320 -0.86 34.69 -7.97
C LYS A 320 0.25 34.98 -8.97
N LEU A 321 0.57 34.05 -9.86
CA LEU A 321 1.56 34.17 -10.93
C LEU A 321 0.91 34.47 -12.29
N SER A 322 -0.20 35.21 -12.30
CA SER A 322 -0.94 35.55 -13.53
C SER A 322 -0.07 36.25 -14.59
N GLU A 323 0.92 37.02 -14.15
CA GLU A 323 1.89 37.75 -14.97
C GLU A 323 2.87 36.85 -15.74
N VAL A 324 3.08 35.60 -15.29
CA VAL A 324 4.03 34.68 -15.92
C VAL A 324 3.30 33.84 -16.99
N PRO A 325 3.75 33.85 -18.25
CA PRO A 325 3.08 33.08 -19.31
C PRO A 325 3.28 31.58 -19.14
N LEU A 326 2.24 30.80 -19.48
CA LEU A 326 2.34 29.35 -19.60
C LEU A 326 2.91 28.96 -20.97
N LYS A 327 3.81 27.99 -20.98
CA LYS A 327 4.46 27.47 -22.20
C LYS A 327 4.24 25.99 -22.36
N ASN A 328 4.02 25.58 -23.61
CA ASN A 328 4.03 24.19 -24.03
C ASN A 328 5.43 23.75 -24.44
N LEU A 329 5.67 22.44 -24.50
CA LEU A 329 6.97 21.88 -24.89
C LEU A 329 7.37 22.29 -26.32
N SER A 330 6.39 22.46 -27.21
CA SER A 330 6.57 22.96 -28.59
C SER A 330 7.19 24.35 -28.65
N ASP A 331 6.96 25.17 -27.63
CA ASP A 331 7.40 26.56 -27.59
C ASP A 331 8.91 26.64 -27.28
N PHE A 332 9.53 25.55 -26.81
CA PHE A 332 10.97 25.52 -26.57
C PHE A 332 11.79 25.07 -27.81
N GLY A 333 11.15 24.59 -28.88
CA GLY A 333 11.81 23.93 -30.01
C GLY A 333 11.86 24.69 -31.34
N GLY A 334 11.24 25.88 -31.43
CA GLY A 334 11.13 26.65 -32.68
C GLY A 334 12.23 27.72 -32.87
N SER A 335 12.67 27.95 -34.11
CA SER A 335 13.67 28.96 -34.51
C SER A 335 13.27 30.42 -34.26
N GLN A 336 12.12 30.68 -33.62
CA GLN A 336 11.55 32.02 -33.40
C GLN A 336 11.15 32.31 -31.95
N VAL A 337 11.48 31.46 -30.98
CA VAL A 337 10.81 31.54 -29.67
C VAL A 337 11.63 32.24 -28.60
N ASP A 338 10.94 33.10 -27.85
CA ASP A 338 11.38 33.75 -26.62
C ASP A 338 11.72 32.67 -25.56
N VAL A 339 12.95 32.17 -25.58
CA VAL A 339 13.43 31.03 -24.76
C VAL A 339 13.43 31.34 -23.26
N CYS A 340 13.34 32.61 -22.86
CA CYS A 340 13.91 33.04 -21.58
C CYS A 340 12.94 33.04 -20.39
N TYR A 341 11.61 33.15 -20.58
CA TYR A 341 10.69 33.39 -19.44
C TYR A 341 9.31 32.72 -19.57
N GLY A 342 8.92 31.86 -18.63
CA GLY A 342 7.59 31.23 -18.58
C GLY A 342 7.53 29.94 -17.76
N ILE A 343 6.33 29.52 -17.34
CA ILE A 343 6.10 28.28 -16.59
C ILE A 343 5.72 27.17 -17.56
N LEU A 344 6.41 26.03 -17.47
CA LEU A 344 6.06 24.82 -18.22
C LEU A 344 4.71 24.28 -17.74
N LYS A 345 3.75 24.18 -18.66
CA LYS A 345 2.40 23.66 -18.38
C LYS A 345 2.43 22.24 -17.80
N SER A 346 3.36 21.41 -18.29
CA SER A 346 3.57 20.04 -17.79
C SER A 346 3.95 19.99 -16.31
N LYS A 347 4.68 20.99 -15.78
CA LYS A 347 5.07 21.05 -14.37
C LYS A 347 3.90 21.41 -13.44
N LEU A 348 2.90 22.15 -13.93
CA LEU A 348 1.68 22.46 -13.18
C LEU A 348 0.67 21.30 -13.21
N GLN A 349 0.56 20.63 -14.35
CA GLN A 349 -0.35 19.50 -14.52
C GLN A 349 0.16 18.22 -13.84
N ALA A 350 1.48 18.01 -13.88
CA ALA A 350 2.13 16.83 -13.35
C ALA A 350 3.36 17.20 -12.50
N PRO A 351 3.17 17.80 -11.30
CA PRO A 351 4.28 18.04 -10.39
C PRO A 351 5.00 16.73 -10.02
N PRO A 352 6.34 16.75 -9.92
CA PRO A 352 7.07 15.63 -9.32
C PRO A 352 6.74 15.58 -7.83
N LEU A 353 6.15 14.47 -7.38
CA LEU A 353 5.79 14.23 -5.99
C LEU A 353 7.00 13.68 -5.24
N LEU A 354 7.98 14.54 -4.95
CA LEU A 354 9.21 14.18 -4.25
C LEU A 354 9.49 15.17 -3.12
N GLU A 355 9.78 14.65 -1.93
CA GLU A 355 10.20 15.45 -0.77
C GLU A 355 11.65 15.19 -0.41
N LEU A 356 12.30 16.24 0.09
CA LEU A 356 13.69 16.20 0.48
C LEU A 356 13.89 15.49 1.84
N ILE A 357 12.84 15.40 2.67
CA ILE A 357 12.85 14.69 3.97
C ILE A 357 13.26 13.22 3.83
N TRP A 358 12.91 12.59 2.71
CA TRP A 358 13.31 11.22 2.42
C TRP A 358 14.84 11.11 2.33
N SER A 359 15.47 12.09 1.68
CA SER A 359 16.92 12.12 1.49
C SER A 359 17.63 12.36 2.83
N TYR A 360 17.07 13.23 3.67
CA TYR A 360 17.58 13.47 5.03
C TYR A 360 17.63 12.17 5.86
N TRP A 361 16.54 11.39 5.88
CA TRP A 361 16.51 10.15 6.65
C TRP A 361 17.45 9.07 6.10
N HIS A 362 17.65 9.02 4.79
CA HIS A 362 18.61 8.08 4.18
C HIS A 362 20.08 8.48 4.45
N GLU A 363 20.37 9.79 4.54
CA GLU A 363 21.66 10.32 4.99
C GLU A 363 21.96 9.95 6.44
N GLU A 364 21.03 10.26 7.36
CA GLU A 364 21.12 9.88 8.78
C GLU A 364 21.17 8.35 8.98
N GLY A 365 20.51 7.61 8.09
CA GLY A 365 20.56 6.15 8.04
C GLY A 365 21.92 5.59 7.66
N GLY A 366 22.85 6.41 7.15
CA GLY A 366 24.21 6.02 6.79
C GLY A 366 24.38 5.54 5.35
N LEU A 367 23.40 5.77 4.46
CA LEU A 367 23.47 5.35 3.05
C LEU A 367 24.68 5.98 2.33
N VAL A 368 24.76 7.30 2.35
CA VAL A 368 25.83 8.07 1.69
C VAL A 368 27.18 7.79 2.35
N GLN A 369 27.20 7.66 3.68
CA GLN A 369 28.39 7.32 4.46
C GLN A 369 28.95 5.95 4.08
N THR A 370 28.06 4.95 3.92
CA THR A 370 28.42 3.60 3.47
C THR A 370 29.03 3.65 2.09
N MET A 371 28.40 4.36 1.15
CA MET A 371 28.92 4.47 -0.21
C MET A 371 30.29 5.18 -0.26
N ASN A 372 30.48 6.22 0.56
CA ASN A 372 31.76 6.91 0.66
C ASN A 372 32.87 6.00 1.25
N ALA A 373 32.57 5.26 2.31
CA ALA A 373 33.51 4.30 2.90
C ALA A 373 33.93 3.21 1.91
N LEU A 374 32.97 2.66 1.13
CA LEU A 374 33.26 1.73 0.05
C LEU A 374 34.11 2.37 -1.05
N SER A 375 33.82 3.61 -1.43
CA SER A 375 34.55 4.35 -2.46
C SER A 375 36.01 4.59 -2.06
N LEU A 376 36.25 5.03 -0.82
CA LEU A 376 37.60 5.23 -0.27
C LEU A 376 38.38 3.91 -0.25
N ARG A 377 37.73 2.82 0.21
CA ARG A 377 38.35 1.49 0.20
C ARG A 377 38.70 1.05 -1.23
N PHE A 378 37.81 1.31 -2.20
CA PHE A 378 38.03 0.97 -3.61
C PHE A 378 39.18 1.76 -4.25
N GLN A 379 39.37 3.02 -3.82
CA GLN A 379 40.53 3.84 -4.17
C GLN A 379 41.81 3.46 -3.42
N ASN A 380 41.75 2.46 -2.53
CA ASN A 380 42.83 2.06 -1.63
C ASN A 380 43.28 3.20 -0.68
N VAL A 381 42.36 4.08 -0.31
CA VAL A 381 42.56 5.12 0.69
C VAL A 381 42.14 4.58 2.05
N ARG A 382 43.04 4.64 3.04
CA ARG A 382 42.73 4.25 4.41
C ARG A 382 41.91 5.33 5.10
N GLN A 383 40.82 4.95 5.77
CA GLN A 383 40.14 5.84 6.70
C GLN A 383 40.92 5.84 8.03
N GLY A 384 41.34 7.00 8.52
CA GLY A 384 42.01 7.01 9.84
C GLY A 384 42.46 8.35 10.39
N ASN A 385 41.79 8.77 11.46
CA ASN A 385 42.43 9.33 12.65
C ASN A 385 42.44 8.24 13.74
N GLY A 386 43.51 7.45 13.82
CA GLY A 386 43.90 6.65 14.99
C GLY A 386 43.14 5.36 15.33
N HIS A 387 41.93 5.13 14.82
CA HIS A 387 41.20 3.85 15.00
C HIS A 387 41.38 3.00 13.72
N GLY A 388 41.67 1.70 13.87
CA GLY A 388 41.95 0.82 12.73
C GLY A 388 40.80 0.79 11.73
N ASP A 389 41.10 0.90 10.43
CA ASP A 389 40.13 0.83 9.34
C ASP A 389 39.57 -0.60 9.21
N PRO A 390 38.30 -0.86 9.54
CA PRO A 390 37.72 -2.20 9.52
C PRO A 390 37.64 -2.77 8.09
N LEU A 391 37.59 -1.91 7.07
CA LEU A 391 37.51 -2.33 5.67
C LEU A 391 38.88 -2.64 5.07
N ALA A 392 39.97 -2.22 5.70
CA ALA A 392 41.33 -2.45 5.19
C ALA A 392 41.69 -3.94 5.06
N ASN A 393 41.07 -4.80 5.88
CA ASN A 393 41.30 -6.25 5.88
C ASN A 393 40.40 -7.02 4.90
N LEU A 394 39.44 -6.36 4.25
CA LEU A 394 38.53 -7.01 3.30
C LEU A 394 39.13 -7.00 1.89
N ASN A 395 39.07 -8.14 1.20
CA ASN A 395 39.54 -8.28 -0.18
C ASN A 395 38.57 -7.63 -1.16
N LEU A 396 39.09 -6.89 -2.15
CA LEU A 396 38.28 -6.21 -3.16
C LEU A 396 37.80 -7.12 -4.31
N ASP A 397 38.24 -8.38 -4.35
CA ASP A 397 37.94 -9.32 -5.43
C ASP A 397 36.44 -9.47 -5.73
N PRO A 398 35.53 -9.53 -4.75
CA PRO A 398 34.09 -9.62 -5.03
C PRO A 398 33.53 -8.39 -5.77
N LEU A 399 34.14 -7.21 -5.63
CA LEU A 399 33.69 -5.96 -6.26
C LEU A 399 34.18 -5.79 -7.71
N ARG A 400 35.00 -6.72 -8.20
CA ARG A 400 35.57 -6.66 -9.57
C ARG A 400 34.51 -6.49 -10.68
N PRO A 401 33.35 -7.17 -10.65
CA PRO A 401 32.30 -6.98 -11.67
C PRO A 401 31.71 -5.57 -11.68
N LEU A 402 31.72 -4.87 -10.53
CA LEU A 402 31.20 -3.51 -10.39
C LEU A 402 32.27 -2.43 -10.66
N SER A 403 33.48 -2.81 -11.05
CA SER A 403 34.61 -1.88 -11.13
C SER A 403 34.36 -0.67 -12.03
N ASN A 404 33.75 -0.86 -13.21
CA ASN A 404 33.46 0.23 -14.13
C ASN A 404 32.45 1.23 -13.54
N LEU A 405 31.42 0.73 -12.86
CA LEU A 405 30.39 1.53 -12.22
C LEU A 405 30.93 2.28 -10.99
N MET A 406 31.74 1.61 -10.16
CA MET A 406 32.37 2.20 -8.98
C MET A 406 33.35 3.31 -9.36
N TRP A 407 34.21 3.08 -10.37
CA TRP A 407 35.10 4.13 -10.88
C TRP A 407 34.32 5.27 -11.53
N GLY A 408 33.26 4.98 -12.29
CA GLY A 408 32.39 6.02 -12.84
C GLY A 408 31.72 6.88 -11.76
N TYR A 409 31.24 6.28 -10.68
CA TYR A 409 30.68 7.00 -9.52
C TYR A 409 31.70 7.87 -8.78
N ILE A 410 32.94 7.38 -8.65
CA ILE A 410 34.05 8.10 -8.04
C ILE A 410 34.48 9.28 -8.92
N GLU A 411 34.65 9.07 -10.22
CA GLU A 411 35.08 10.10 -11.17
C GLU A 411 34.02 11.21 -11.36
N ASP A 412 32.73 10.90 -11.19
CA ASP A 412 31.62 11.87 -11.30
C ASP A 412 31.42 12.74 -10.04
N GLU A 413 32.37 12.79 -9.10
CA GLU A 413 32.26 13.56 -7.85
C GLU A 413 31.92 15.04 -8.09
N ARG A 414 32.43 15.65 -9.17
CA ARG A 414 32.18 17.06 -9.51
C ARG A 414 30.72 17.35 -9.90
N ASN A 415 30.04 16.40 -10.54
CA ASN A 415 28.66 16.58 -10.99
C ASN A 415 27.64 16.03 -9.98
N ARG A 416 28.12 15.49 -8.87
CA ARG A 416 27.29 15.01 -7.77
C ARG A 416 26.96 16.14 -6.81
N LEU A 417 25.78 16.04 -6.22
CA LEU A 417 25.32 16.94 -5.20
C LEU A 417 26.17 16.75 -3.94
N THR A 418 26.74 17.84 -3.46
CA THR A 418 27.61 17.81 -2.29
C THR A 418 26.78 17.67 -1.01
N LEU A 419 27.37 17.03 0.01
CA LEU A 419 26.74 16.90 1.33
C LEU A 419 26.34 18.26 1.92
N ASN A 420 27.24 19.25 1.81
CA ASN A 420 26.98 20.59 2.33
C ASN A 420 25.83 21.27 1.59
N ARG A 421 25.71 21.09 0.27
CA ARG A 421 24.59 21.65 -0.49
C ARG A 421 23.26 21.04 -0.04
N ARG A 422 23.18 19.72 0.16
CA ARG A 422 21.98 19.09 0.73
C ARG A 422 21.66 19.58 2.14
N ASN A 423 22.68 19.71 2.99
CA ASN A 423 22.50 20.17 4.37
C ASN A 423 21.94 21.60 4.46
N LEU A 424 22.42 22.51 3.61
CA LEU A 424 21.89 23.88 3.56
C LEU A 424 20.40 23.89 3.18
N GLU A 425 20.00 23.00 2.28
CA GLU A 425 18.62 22.92 1.81
C GLU A 425 17.71 22.21 2.84
N TYR A 426 18.21 21.22 3.59
CA TYR A 426 17.46 20.67 4.73
C TYR A 426 17.16 21.74 5.80
N GLN A 427 18.11 22.63 6.06
CA GLN A 427 17.93 23.75 7.00
C GLN A 427 16.98 24.81 6.44
N TYR A 428 17.01 25.04 5.14
CA TYR A 428 16.14 25.99 4.45
C TYR A 428 14.68 25.51 4.37
N GLU A 429 14.46 24.23 4.08
CA GLU A 429 13.12 23.69 3.86
C GLU A 429 12.44 23.26 5.16
N TYR A 430 13.18 22.61 6.06
CA TYR A 430 12.62 22.00 7.27
C TYR A 430 13.27 22.49 8.57
N GLY A 431 14.39 23.22 8.52
CA GLY A 431 15.07 23.66 9.72
C GLY A 431 15.84 22.56 10.45
N ILE A 432 16.11 21.45 9.77
CA ILE A 432 16.86 20.32 10.29
C ILE A 432 18.24 20.29 9.63
N GLY A 433 19.27 20.00 10.41
CA GLY A 433 20.64 19.88 9.93
C GLY A 433 21.19 18.49 10.16
N LEU A 434 22.17 18.12 9.34
CA LEU A 434 23.05 16.98 9.59
C LEU A 434 24.15 17.37 10.57
N ILE A 435 24.52 16.45 11.46
CA ILE A 435 25.65 16.62 12.38
C ILE A 435 26.71 15.58 12.05
N GLY A 436 27.95 16.04 11.83
CA GLY A 436 29.06 15.12 11.59
C GLY A 436 30.35 15.83 11.20
N ARG A 437 31.45 15.07 11.24
CA ARG A 437 32.80 15.59 10.92
C ARG A 437 32.94 16.10 9.48
N ALA A 438 32.15 15.55 8.56
CA ALA A 438 32.16 15.92 7.14
C ALA A 438 31.28 17.13 6.83
N VAL A 439 30.44 17.58 7.77
CA VAL A 439 29.52 18.69 7.58
C VAL A 439 30.24 19.99 7.94
N GLN A 440 30.27 20.92 6.99
CA GLN A 440 30.82 22.25 7.26
C GLN A 440 29.80 23.13 7.99
N SER A 441 30.26 23.85 9.02
CA SER A 441 29.45 24.88 9.67
C SER A 441 29.45 26.14 8.80
N ILE A 442 28.44 26.24 7.93
CA ILE A 442 28.21 27.40 7.07
C ILE A 442 26.98 28.13 7.62
N PRO A 443 27.06 29.43 7.95
CA PRO A 443 25.89 30.19 8.38
C PRO A 443 24.90 30.33 7.23
N VAL A 444 23.65 29.90 7.44
CA VAL A 444 22.55 30.04 6.48
C VAL A 444 21.90 31.42 6.58
N ALA A 445 21.45 31.96 5.45
CA ALA A 445 20.74 33.25 5.41
C ALA A 445 19.32 33.14 5.99
N GLU A 446 18.67 31.99 5.80
CA GLU A 446 17.33 31.69 6.29
C GLU A 446 17.33 30.27 6.87
N HIS A 447 16.72 30.10 8.04
CA HIS A 447 16.61 28.83 8.75
C HIS A 447 15.19 28.69 9.28
N ARG A 448 14.51 27.59 8.96
CA ARG A 448 13.15 27.35 9.46
C ARG A 448 13.21 26.89 10.92
N THR A 449 12.39 27.44 11.79
CA THR A 449 12.44 27.09 13.23
C THR A 449 11.20 26.34 13.70
N PHE A 450 10.08 26.47 13.00
CA PHE A 450 8.78 25.98 13.48
C PHE A 450 8.31 24.68 12.83
N PHE A 451 8.96 24.20 11.76
CA PHE A 451 8.51 23.00 11.04
C PHE A 451 8.44 21.77 11.95
N LEU A 452 9.54 21.44 12.64
CA LEU A 452 9.59 20.25 13.50
C LEU A 452 8.57 20.32 14.64
N ARG A 453 8.37 21.52 15.20
CA ARG A 453 7.34 21.77 16.23
C ARG A 453 5.93 21.58 15.69
N GLY A 454 5.62 22.13 14.51
CA GLY A 454 4.31 21.99 13.87
C GLY A 454 4.03 20.53 13.50
N PHE A 455 5.01 19.85 12.90
CA PHE A 455 4.87 18.47 12.45
C PHE A 455 4.71 17.49 13.62
N HIS A 456 5.50 17.62 14.69
CA HIS A 456 5.33 16.77 15.88
C HIS A 456 4.02 17.06 16.63
N SER A 457 3.56 18.32 16.63
CA SER A 457 2.24 18.67 17.17
C SER A 457 1.11 18.04 16.35
N LEU A 458 1.22 18.03 15.02
CA LEU A 458 0.28 17.34 14.13
C LEU A 458 0.21 15.84 14.41
N LEU A 459 1.37 15.16 14.48
CA LEU A 459 1.42 13.72 14.76
C LEU A 459 0.80 13.39 16.11
N ARG A 460 1.02 14.25 17.11
CA ARG A 460 0.39 14.12 18.42
C ARG A 460 -1.14 14.31 18.34
N ALA A 461 -1.62 15.35 17.68
CA ALA A 461 -3.05 15.57 17.51
C ALA A 461 -3.73 14.40 16.77
N ALA A 462 -3.04 13.77 15.82
CA ALA A 462 -3.50 12.54 15.18
C ALA A 462 -3.59 11.37 16.17
N THR A 463 -2.62 11.20 17.09
CA THR A 463 -2.71 10.17 18.14
C THR A 463 -3.88 10.39 19.10
N GLU A 464 -4.13 11.62 19.52
CA GLU A 464 -5.29 11.98 20.35
C GLU A 464 -6.60 11.72 19.60
N PHE A 465 -6.65 12.06 18.31
CA PHE A 465 -7.77 11.73 17.43
C PHE A 465 -7.99 10.21 17.34
N TYR A 466 -6.95 9.39 17.21
CA TYR A 466 -7.09 7.93 17.18
C TYR A 466 -7.59 7.34 18.49
N GLN A 467 -7.18 7.91 19.62
CA GLN A 467 -7.71 7.50 20.92
C GLN A 467 -9.21 7.78 20.99
N GLN A 468 -9.66 8.95 20.55
CA GLN A 468 -11.08 9.31 20.48
C GLN A 468 -11.84 8.40 19.51
N ALA A 469 -11.30 8.18 18.31
CA ALA A 469 -11.91 7.34 17.28
C ALA A 469 -12.05 5.87 17.68
N ASN A 470 -11.20 5.37 18.58
CA ASN A 470 -11.33 4.01 19.12
C ASN A 470 -12.52 3.87 20.08
N TYR A 471 -13.04 4.98 20.64
CA TYR A 471 -14.25 4.96 21.45
C TYR A 471 -15.48 5.07 20.55
N THR A 472 -16.23 3.98 20.41
CA THR A 472 -17.46 3.95 19.58
C THR A 472 -18.59 4.84 20.10
N THR A 473 -18.43 5.47 21.27
CA THR A 473 -19.42 6.33 21.92
C THR A 473 -19.26 7.81 21.57
N VAL A 474 -18.18 8.21 20.90
CA VAL A 474 -17.88 9.62 20.59
C VAL A 474 -17.52 9.74 19.10
N ILE A 475 -18.13 10.70 18.42
CA ILE A 475 -17.68 11.09 17.07
C ILE A 475 -16.42 11.94 17.27
N PRO A 476 -15.25 11.51 16.79
CA PRO A 476 -14.00 12.23 17.02
C PRO A 476 -14.00 13.56 16.26
N ASP A 477 -13.51 14.62 16.89
CA ASP A 477 -13.41 15.94 16.27
C ASP A 477 -12.13 16.04 15.43
N GLY A 478 -12.28 16.29 14.12
CA GLY A 478 -11.17 16.50 13.19
C GLY A 478 -10.59 17.92 13.21
N PHE A 479 -11.22 18.87 13.90
CA PHE A 479 -10.82 20.29 13.87
C PHE A 479 -9.43 20.57 14.44
N PRO A 480 -8.98 19.94 15.56
CA PRO A 480 -7.60 20.11 16.03
C PRO A 480 -6.56 19.65 14.99
N VAL A 481 -6.83 18.55 14.30
CA VAL A 481 -5.97 18.04 13.23
C VAL A 481 -5.92 19.04 12.06
N LEU A 482 -7.07 19.63 11.68
CA LEU A 482 -7.14 20.64 10.61
C LEU A 482 -6.25 21.85 10.88
N ASN A 483 -6.25 22.37 12.11
CA ASN A 483 -5.45 23.54 12.46
C ASN A 483 -3.95 23.24 12.33
N HIS A 484 -3.50 22.08 12.83
CA HIS A 484 -2.11 21.68 12.67
C HIS A 484 -1.73 21.37 11.21
N LEU A 485 -2.65 20.81 10.41
CA LEU A 485 -2.43 20.62 8.98
C LEU A 485 -2.23 21.96 8.26
N ARG A 486 -3.03 22.97 8.59
CA ARG A 486 -2.89 24.33 8.06
C ARG A 486 -1.57 24.98 8.46
N GLU A 487 -1.19 24.88 9.73
CA GLU A 487 0.08 25.39 10.25
C GLU A 487 1.28 24.76 9.51
N VAL A 488 1.31 23.43 9.41
CA VAL A 488 2.41 22.73 8.71
C VAL A 488 2.40 23.05 7.22
N HIS A 489 1.24 23.08 6.57
CA HIS A 489 1.11 23.46 5.16
C HIS A 489 1.67 24.86 4.89
N LEU A 490 1.36 25.83 5.74
CA LEU A 490 1.89 27.20 5.62
C LEU A 490 3.41 27.25 5.76
N VAL A 491 3.97 26.54 6.75
CA VAL A 491 5.43 26.47 6.94
C VAL A 491 6.11 25.81 5.74
N LEU A 492 5.53 24.73 5.19
CA LEU A 492 6.05 24.08 3.99
C LEU A 492 5.96 24.97 2.74
N ALA A 493 4.86 25.72 2.60
CA ALA A 493 4.67 26.66 1.49
C ALA A 493 5.69 27.80 1.53
N GLU A 494 6.01 28.32 2.72
CA GLU A 494 7.06 29.33 2.90
C GLU A 494 8.44 28.78 2.48
N GLY A 495 8.74 27.52 2.80
CA GLY A 495 9.97 26.82 2.40
C GLY A 495 10.07 26.49 0.91
N ALA A 496 9.00 26.64 0.12
CA ALA A 496 8.95 26.22 -1.29
C ALA A 496 9.54 27.25 -2.29
N HIS A 497 10.51 28.05 -1.87
CA HIS A 497 11.07 29.16 -2.67
C HIS A 497 12.53 28.82 -3.03
N ASN A 498 12.97 29.07 -4.26
CA ASN A 498 14.30 28.79 -4.83
C ASN A 498 14.52 27.45 -5.56
N GLN A 499 14.60 26.30 -4.86
CA GLN A 499 14.99 25.00 -5.49
C GLN A 499 13.93 23.89 -5.42
N TYR A 500 12.69 24.27 -5.13
CA TYR A 500 11.58 23.34 -5.02
C TYR A 500 11.43 22.49 -6.30
N GLY A 501 11.45 21.16 -6.12
CA GLY A 501 11.31 20.17 -7.19
C GLY A 501 12.61 19.83 -7.95
N ASP A 502 13.66 20.64 -7.92
CA ASP A 502 14.94 20.34 -8.61
C ASP A 502 15.94 19.63 -7.69
N LEU A 503 16.17 20.18 -6.49
CA LEU A 503 17.06 19.54 -5.53
C LEU A 503 16.52 18.19 -5.00
N PRO A 504 15.22 18.05 -4.63
CA PRO A 504 14.68 16.75 -4.24
C PRO A 504 14.84 15.70 -5.34
N TRP A 505 14.70 16.11 -6.60
CA TRP A 505 14.90 15.26 -7.77
C TRP A 505 16.33 14.75 -7.88
N THR A 506 17.30 15.67 -7.90
CA THR A 506 18.72 15.34 -8.04
C THR A 506 19.21 14.50 -6.85
N ALA A 507 18.83 14.85 -5.62
CA ALA A 507 19.13 14.08 -4.43
C ALA A 507 18.54 12.65 -4.48
N ARG A 508 17.27 12.52 -4.91
CA ARG A 508 16.62 11.22 -5.08
C ARG A 508 17.33 10.36 -6.11
N ALA A 509 17.66 10.92 -7.28
CA ALA A 509 18.34 10.19 -8.34
C ALA A 509 19.69 9.65 -7.86
N GLU A 510 20.47 10.45 -7.13
CA GLU A 510 21.76 10.03 -6.59
C GLU A 510 21.64 8.97 -5.50
N MET A 511 20.66 9.09 -4.60
CA MET A 511 20.51 8.09 -3.53
C MET A 511 19.93 6.79 -4.07
N LEU A 512 19.05 6.82 -5.08
CA LEU A 512 18.59 5.62 -5.77
C LEU A 512 19.75 4.90 -6.47
N THR A 513 20.65 5.63 -7.15
CA THR A 513 21.82 5.00 -7.79
C THR A 513 22.74 4.36 -6.76
N GLN A 514 22.93 5.00 -5.60
CA GLN A 514 23.69 4.43 -4.47
C GLN A 514 23.02 3.18 -3.90
N GLN A 515 21.70 3.21 -3.66
CA GLN A 515 20.93 2.04 -3.23
C GLN A 515 21.05 0.89 -4.24
N TRP A 516 21.01 1.19 -5.54
CA TRP A 516 21.18 0.18 -6.59
C TRP A 516 22.55 -0.46 -6.56
N LEU A 517 23.62 0.33 -6.45
CA LEU A 517 24.99 -0.17 -6.33
C LEU A 517 25.15 -1.05 -5.08
N LEU A 518 24.55 -0.67 -3.95
CA LEU A 518 24.61 -1.46 -2.71
C LEU A 518 23.72 -2.72 -2.75
N ALA A 519 22.62 -2.72 -3.50
CA ALA A 519 21.74 -3.88 -3.63
C ALA A 519 22.35 -5.04 -4.44
N ARG A 520 23.49 -4.80 -5.09
CA ARG A 520 24.18 -5.77 -5.93
C ARG A 520 24.70 -6.97 -5.13
N PRO A 521 24.60 -8.20 -5.67
CA PRO A 521 25.07 -9.41 -4.99
C PRO A 521 26.59 -9.40 -4.72
N GLU A 522 27.35 -8.67 -5.52
CA GLU A 522 28.79 -8.47 -5.36
C GLU A 522 29.12 -7.75 -4.03
N VAL A 523 28.34 -6.72 -3.68
CA VAL A 523 28.49 -6.00 -2.40
C VAL A 523 28.08 -6.87 -1.22
N ARG A 524 27.13 -7.78 -1.41
CA ARG A 524 26.77 -8.80 -0.40
C ARG A 524 27.93 -9.73 -0.09
N GLU A 525 28.66 -10.20 -1.08
CA GLU A 525 29.82 -11.05 -0.84
C GLU A 525 30.96 -10.28 -0.18
N PHE A 526 31.13 -8.99 -0.52
CA PHE A 526 32.15 -8.13 0.07
C PHE A 526 31.91 -7.79 1.56
N LEU A 527 30.73 -7.28 1.91
CA LEU A 527 30.39 -6.88 3.28
C LEU A 527 29.79 -8.00 4.12
N GLY A 528 29.40 -9.11 3.48
CA GLY A 528 28.55 -10.13 4.09
C GLY A 528 27.12 -9.63 4.29
N GLY A 529 26.33 -10.42 5.02
CA GLY A 529 25.11 -9.92 5.64
C GLY A 529 24.25 -10.95 6.36
N ARG A 530 23.23 -10.46 7.05
CA ARG A 530 22.38 -11.27 7.92
C ARG A 530 21.16 -11.74 7.15
N ILE A 531 21.31 -12.86 6.44
CA ILE A 531 20.27 -13.43 5.56
C ILE A 531 18.95 -13.71 6.30
N MET A 532 19.01 -13.98 7.60
CA MET A 532 17.82 -14.27 8.42
C MET A 532 17.02 -13.02 8.84
N VAL A 533 17.54 -11.81 8.61
CA VAL A 533 16.79 -10.57 8.91
C VAL A 533 15.96 -10.19 7.69
N PRO A 534 14.62 -10.09 7.82
CA PRO A 534 13.74 -9.80 6.69
C PRO A 534 13.75 -8.30 6.36
N TYR A 535 14.73 -7.85 5.58
CA TYR A 535 14.72 -6.51 5.02
C TYR A 535 13.73 -6.40 3.85
N THR A 536 13.08 -5.24 3.72
CA THR A 536 12.17 -4.93 2.60
C THR A 536 12.94 -4.71 1.30
N GLU A 537 14.14 -4.11 1.39
CA GLU A 537 14.97 -3.76 0.25
C GLU A 537 16.39 -4.35 0.39
N PRO A 538 17.00 -4.88 -0.70
CA PRO A 538 18.27 -5.63 -0.61
C PRO A 538 19.51 -4.82 -0.19
N TRP A 539 19.49 -3.51 -0.36
CA TRP A 539 20.61 -2.63 0.02
C TRP A 539 20.69 -2.39 1.53
N MET A 540 19.56 -2.51 2.24
CA MET A 540 19.46 -2.18 3.67
C MET A 540 20.37 -3.05 4.53
N ASP A 541 20.46 -4.35 4.21
CA ASP A 541 21.38 -5.30 4.83
C ASP A 541 22.84 -4.80 4.73
N ARG A 542 23.26 -4.27 3.57
CA ARG A 542 24.65 -3.78 3.40
C ARG A 542 24.96 -2.57 4.26
N VAL A 543 24.03 -1.62 4.33
CA VAL A 543 24.18 -0.42 5.16
C VAL A 543 24.20 -0.80 6.64
N ASP A 544 23.34 -1.72 7.07
CA ASP A 544 23.28 -2.15 8.47
C ASP A 544 24.56 -2.89 8.91
N ASN A 545 25.10 -3.77 8.07
CA ASN A 545 26.40 -4.40 8.34
C ASN A 545 27.54 -3.38 8.35
N MET A 546 27.54 -2.39 7.45
CA MET A 546 28.54 -1.32 7.47
C MET A 546 28.48 -0.53 8.79
N LYS A 547 27.28 -0.17 9.24
CA LYS A 547 27.08 0.51 10.53
C LYS A 547 27.66 -0.29 11.68
N GLN A 548 27.43 -1.61 11.68
CA GLN A 548 28.01 -2.51 12.68
C GLN A 548 29.55 -2.57 12.61
N LEU A 549 30.12 -2.69 11.41
CA LEU A 549 31.58 -2.77 11.20
C LEU A 549 32.28 -1.48 11.65
N GLN A 550 31.69 -0.33 11.35
CA GLN A 550 32.25 0.98 11.63
C GLN A 550 31.90 1.49 13.05
N GLY A 551 31.02 0.80 13.77
CA GLY A 551 30.54 1.26 15.08
C GLY A 551 29.74 2.56 15.01
N TRP A 552 29.01 2.77 13.91
CA TRP A 552 28.11 3.92 13.74
C TRP A 552 26.82 3.74 14.55
N ASN A 553 25.76 4.47 14.20
CA ASN A 553 24.46 4.39 14.86
C ASN A 553 23.94 2.93 14.93
N PRO A 554 23.52 2.43 16.10
CA PRO A 554 23.01 1.06 16.28
C PRO A 554 21.60 0.80 15.73
N ALA A 555 20.82 1.85 15.45
CA ALA A 555 19.44 1.69 15.03
C ALA A 555 19.37 1.04 13.64
N ASN A 556 18.44 0.09 13.47
CA ASN A 556 18.29 -0.63 12.20
C ASN A 556 17.90 0.36 11.07
N VAL A 557 18.55 0.19 9.92
CA VAL A 557 18.27 0.94 8.67
C VAL A 557 16.80 0.91 8.26
N SER A 558 16.05 -0.14 8.64
CA SER A 558 14.60 -0.22 8.40
C SER A 558 13.82 0.94 8.99
N HIS A 559 14.19 1.42 10.17
CA HIS A 559 13.51 2.56 10.78
C HIS A 559 13.78 3.86 10.01
N PHE A 560 14.99 4.05 9.48
CA PHE A 560 15.29 5.22 8.63
C PHE A 560 14.57 5.18 7.29
N HIS A 561 14.49 4.01 6.68
CA HIS A 561 13.70 3.79 5.47
C HIS A 561 12.22 4.14 5.72
N ASP A 562 11.64 3.64 6.80
CA ASP A 562 10.24 3.89 7.16
C ASP A 562 9.98 5.38 7.45
N LEU A 563 10.90 6.05 8.17
CA LEU A 563 10.84 7.49 8.40
C LEU A 563 10.89 8.29 7.09
N GLY A 564 11.76 7.90 6.16
CA GLY A 564 11.86 8.52 4.85
C GLY A 564 10.61 8.32 4.00
N ALA A 565 10.14 7.08 3.88
CA ALA A 565 9.01 6.71 3.03
C ALA A 565 7.67 7.25 3.56
N PHE A 566 7.37 7.03 4.84
CA PHE A 566 6.12 7.52 5.44
C PHE A 566 6.17 9.04 5.65
N GLY A 567 7.32 9.59 6.03
CA GLY A 567 7.51 11.04 6.14
C GLY A 567 7.25 11.75 4.82
N GLU A 568 7.78 11.25 3.71
CA GLU A 568 7.50 11.78 2.37
C GLU A 568 6.01 11.72 2.03
N GLN A 569 5.35 10.58 2.22
CA GLN A 569 3.92 10.44 1.93
C GLN A 569 3.06 11.45 2.70
N LEU A 570 3.36 11.61 3.99
CA LEU A 570 2.66 12.57 4.85
C LEU A 570 2.92 14.00 4.40
N LEU A 571 4.18 14.40 4.19
CA LEU A 571 4.50 15.77 3.77
C LEU A 571 3.96 16.11 2.38
N LEU A 572 3.98 15.17 1.43
CA LEU A 572 3.34 15.36 0.12
C LEU A 572 1.84 15.60 0.26
N SER A 573 1.15 14.83 1.12
CA SER A 573 -0.29 15.01 1.34
C SER A 573 -0.61 16.36 1.99
N ILE A 574 0.29 16.88 2.83
CA ILE A 574 0.13 18.19 3.48
C ILE A 574 0.45 19.31 2.49
N ARG A 575 1.52 19.19 1.73
CA ARG A 575 2.00 20.23 0.80
C ARG A 575 1.05 20.45 -0.37
N TYR A 576 0.61 19.37 -0.99
CA TYR A 576 -0.25 19.44 -2.17
C TYR A 576 -1.75 19.55 -1.84
N GLY A 577 -2.12 19.34 -0.57
CA GLY A 577 -3.48 19.57 -0.08
C GLY A 577 -3.79 21.06 0.06
N ALA A 578 -4.97 21.49 -0.37
CA ALA A 578 -5.43 22.86 -0.27
C ALA A 578 -6.04 23.18 1.11
N TRP A 579 -5.29 22.93 2.20
CA TRP A 579 -5.79 23.03 3.59
C TRP A 579 -6.29 24.41 4.00
N ASN A 580 -5.82 25.46 3.31
CA ASN A 580 -6.24 26.85 3.53
C ASN A 580 -7.47 27.26 2.71
N SER A 581 -7.99 26.38 1.85
CA SER A 581 -9.22 26.65 1.10
C SER A 581 -10.42 26.71 2.04
N PRO A 582 -11.38 27.63 1.81
CA PRO A 582 -12.63 27.65 2.58
C PRO A 582 -13.48 26.37 2.38
N THR A 583 -13.22 25.59 1.32
CA THR A 583 -13.92 24.32 1.06
C THR A 583 -13.41 23.16 1.92
N THR A 584 -12.23 23.27 2.53
CA THR A 584 -11.63 22.20 3.34
C THR A 584 -12.02 22.37 4.82
N GLY A 585 -12.82 21.42 5.31
CA GLY A 585 -13.38 21.43 6.67
C GLY A 585 -12.76 20.41 7.63
N ALA A 586 -13.36 20.27 8.81
CA ALA A 586 -12.94 19.30 9.82
C ALA A 586 -13.11 17.84 9.35
N THR A 587 -14.09 17.58 8.49
CA THR A 587 -14.35 16.25 7.90
C THR A 587 -13.19 15.80 7.00
N ASN A 588 -12.64 16.69 6.16
CA ASN A 588 -11.45 16.42 5.35
C ASN A 588 -10.25 16.03 6.22
N ALA A 589 -10.01 16.75 7.33
CA ALA A 589 -8.91 16.46 8.25
C ALA A 589 -9.10 15.13 9.01
N ALA A 590 -10.33 14.80 9.42
CA ALA A 590 -10.66 13.50 10.00
C ALA A 590 -10.38 12.37 9.01
N ASN A 591 -10.83 12.52 7.76
CA ASN A 591 -10.57 11.55 6.69
C ASN A 591 -9.07 11.38 6.41
N TRP A 592 -8.29 12.47 6.44
CA TRP A 592 -6.84 12.42 6.30
C TRP A 592 -6.19 11.60 7.42
N ALA A 593 -6.58 11.85 8.67
CA ALA A 593 -6.07 11.12 9.82
C ALA A 593 -6.42 9.62 9.72
N TYR A 594 -7.64 9.27 9.29
CA TYR A 594 -8.02 7.88 9.06
C TYR A 594 -7.23 7.22 7.95
N TYR A 595 -7.08 7.89 6.80
CA TYR A 595 -6.42 7.33 5.63
C TYR A 595 -4.93 7.01 5.88
N TRP A 596 -4.24 7.90 6.60
CA TRP A 596 -2.81 7.80 6.91
C TRP A 596 -2.50 7.18 8.27
N ARG A 597 -3.48 6.54 8.94
CA ARG A 597 -3.34 6.02 10.30
C ARG A 597 -2.14 5.08 10.47
N GLU A 598 -1.97 4.15 9.54
CA GLU A 598 -0.89 3.17 9.61
C GLU A 598 0.47 3.82 9.42
N GLU A 599 0.58 4.76 8.49
CA GLU A 599 1.79 5.50 8.16
C GLU A 599 2.21 6.42 9.32
N ILE A 600 1.26 7.11 9.95
CA ILE A 600 1.50 7.97 11.13
C ILE A 600 2.00 7.13 12.31
N GLN A 601 1.34 6.02 12.62
CA GLN A 601 1.75 5.15 13.73
C GLN A 601 3.13 4.52 13.49
N ARG A 602 3.41 4.08 12.26
CA ARG A 602 4.72 3.53 11.89
C ARG A 602 5.82 4.59 11.94
N TYR A 603 5.53 5.81 11.49
CA TYR A 603 6.45 6.94 11.58
C TYR A 603 6.80 7.24 13.04
N ILE A 604 5.80 7.34 13.94
CA ILE A 604 6.03 7.59 15.37
C ILE A 604 6.87 6.47 16.01
N HIS A 605 6.57 5.21 15.70
CA HIS A 605 7.34 4.08 16.21
C HIS A 605 8.79 4.08 15.70
N ALA A 606 8.98 4.30 14.39
CA ALA A 606 10.32 4.37 13.79
C ALA A 606 11.12 5.56 14.34
N TYR A 607 10.47 6.70 14.56
CA TYR A 607 11.09 7.88 15.16
C TYR A 607 11.59 7.56 16.57
N LYS A 608 10.74 6.97 17.41
CA LYS A 608 11.11 6.53 18.77
C LYS A 608 12.27 5.54 18.77
N ALA A 609 12.32 4.61 17.80
CA ALA A 609 13.42 3.65 17.71
C ALA A 609 14.77 4.33 17.37
N VAL A 610 14.75 5.38 16.55
CA VAL A 610 15.93 6.08 16.05
C VAL A 610 16.43 7.19 16.97
N THR A 611 15.52 7.93 17.61
CA THR A 611 15.84 9.10 18.45
C THR A 611 15.65 8.87 19.94
N GLY A 612 14.92 7.81 20.33
CA GLY A 612 14.55 7.52 21.71
C GLY A 612 13.35 8.30 22.23
N VAL A 613 12.88 9.32 21.50
CA VAL A 613 11.78 10.19 21.93
C VAL A 613 10.43 9.63 21.49
N ASP A 614 9.49 9.52 22.42
CA ASP A 614 8.12 9.11 22.12
C ASP A 614 7.25 10.32 21.75
N LEU A 615 6.69 10.31 20.54
CA LEU A 615 5.76 11.35 20.07
C LEU A 615 4.31 11.14 20.53
N ALA A 616 3.97 9.94 21.02
CA ALA A 616 2.61 9.58 21.43
C ALA A 616 2.37 9.72 22.94
N SER A 617 3.40 9.97 23.76
CA SER A 617 3.27 10.09 25.22
C SER A 617 2.51 11.35 25.66
N ASP A 618 1.69 11.18 26.70
CA ASP A 618 0.87 12.23 27.31
C ASP A 618 1.70 13.20 28.17
N ILE A 619 1.34 14.49 28.15
CA ILE A 619 2.01 15.58 28.92
C ILE A 619 1.61 15.55 30.42
N VAL A 620 0.73 14.64 30.82
CA VAL A 620 0.03 14.69 32.12
C VAL A 620 0.99 14.69 33.32
N ASP A 621 2.21 14.15 33.16
CA ASP A 621 3.29 14.24 34.16
C ASP A 621 4.28 15.40 33.89
N ALA A 622 3.78 16.62 33.71
CA ALA A 622 4.60 17.82 33.53
C ALA A 622 5.60 18.10 34.68
N ARG A 623 5.40 17.49 35.87
CA ARG A 623 6.29 17.60 37.04
C ARG A 623 7.43 16.56 37.07
N LEU A 624 7.32 15.46 36.32
CA LEU A 624 8.34 14.41 36.23
C LEU A 624 9.01 14.37 34.85
N ASN A 625 8.31 14.82 33.79
CA ASN A 625 8.73 14.71 32.38
C ASN A 625 9.06 16.08 31.73
N MET A 626 9.33 17.12 32.52
CA MET A 626 9.71 18.44 32.02
C MET A 626 10.86 18.42 30.98
N PRO A 627 11.94 17.60 31.12
CA PRO A 627 12.96 17.49 30.09
C PRO A 627 12.48 16.77 28.80
N ASP A 628 11.66 15.72 28.91
CA ASP A 628 11.19 14.94 27.75
C ASP A 628 10.30 15.75 26.79
N ASN A 629 9.60 16.76 27.31
CA ASN A 629 8.71 17.62 26.52
C ASN A 629 9.45 18.62 25.62
N GLU A 630 10.61 19.12 26.06
CA GLU A 630 11.48 19.98 25.24
C GLU A 630 12.35 19.16 24.27
N GLU A 631 12.72 17.94 24.68
CA GLU A 631 13.48 17.00 23.83
C GLU A 631 12.75 16.66 22.53
N ARG A 632 11.41 16.71 22.52
CA ARG A 632 10.58 16.51 21.33
C ARG A 632 10.80 17.55 20.23
N TYR A 633 11.35 18.72 20.56
CA TYR A 633 11.62 19.79 19.61
C TYR A 633 13.09 19.93 19.23
N LEU A 634 13.96 19.06 19.77
CA LEU A 634 15.35 19.01 19.36
C LEU A 634 15.50 18.43 17.96
N GLN A 635 16.59 18.80 17.28
CA GLN A 635 16.87 18.29 15.94
C GLN A 635 17.13 16.78 16.00
N PRO A 636 16.63 15.99 15.03
CA PRO A 636 16.78 14.53 15.07
C PRO A 636 18.25 14.09 15.10
N ALA A 637 19.13 14.79 14.38
CA ALA A 637 20.57 14.52 14.39
C ALA A 637 21.19 14.63 15.80
N GLN A 638 20.75 15.60 16.62
CA GLN A 638 21.22 15.76 18.01
C GLN A 638 20.74 14.62 18.90
N LEU A 639 19.49 14.22 18.73
CA LEU A 639 18.90 13.10 19.49
C LEU A 639 19.60 11.79 19.14
N ILE A 640 19.89 11.56 17.85
CA ILE A 640 20.65 10.42 17.36
C ILE A 640 22.05 10.41 17.98
N GLU A 641 22.79 11.53 17.92
CA GLU A 641 24.13 11.62 18.51
C GLU A 641 24.11 11.31 20.01
N ARG A 642 23.16 11.90 20.76
CA ARG A 642 22.97 11.62 22.19
C ARG A 642 22.69 10.14 22.44
N GLN A 643 21.79 9.53 21.67
CA GLN A 643 21.46 8.11 21.80
C GLN A 643 22.66 7.21 21.50
N THR A 644 23.44 7.51 20.45
CA THR A 644 24.66 6.78 20.13
C THR A 644 25.70 6.88 21.24
N ALA A 645 25.90 8.07 21.81
CA ALA A 645 26.82 8.28 22.92
C ALA A 645 26.41 7.49 24.18
N LEU A 646 25.12 7.51 24.53
CA LEU A 646 24.59 6.74 25.66
C LEU A 646 24.80 5.22 25.47
N GLN A 647 24.55 4.71 24.27
CA GLN A 647 24.71 3.29 24.02
C GLN A 647 26.19 2.87 24.00
N GLN A 648 27.08 3.69 23.44
CA GLN A 648 28.53 3.45 23.51
C GLN A 648 29.02 3.41 24.97
N GLN A 649 28.55 4.33 25.82
CA GLN A 649 28.85 4.31 27.25
C GLN A 649 28.36 3.02 27.93
N GLN A 650 27.16 2.54 27.60
CA GLN A 650 26.64 1.26 28.12
C GLN A 650 27.50 0.07 27.66
N LEU A 651 27.93 0.03 26.40
CA LEU A 651 28.82 -1.01 25.88
C LEU A 651 30.18 -0.98 26.58
N HIS A 652 30.75 0.21 26.82
CA HIS A 652 31.99 0.35 27.58
C HIS A 652 31.82 -0.11 29.03
N ARG A 653 30.72 0.27 29.69
CA ARG A 653 30.42 -0.17 31.06
C ARG A 653 30.25 -1.70 31.13
N ASN A 654 29.55 -2.29 30.17
CA ASN A 654 29.37 -3.74 30.10
C ASN A 654 30.70 -4.46 29.89
N ARG A 655 31.59 -3.94 29.02
CA ARG A 655 32.96 -4.48 28.83
C ARG A 655 33.85 -4.34 30.07
N GLN A 656 33.64 -3.33 30.90
CA GLN A 656 34.38 -3.17 32.16
C GLN A 656 33.85 -4.12 33.25
N LEU A 657 32.55 -4.43 33.24
CA LEU A 657 31.93 -5.39 34.15
C LEU A 657 32.25 -6.85 33.76
N SER A 658 32.40 -7.13 32.47
CA SER A 658 33.01 -8.37 31.97
C SER A 658 34.54 -8.23 31.89
N GLY A 659 35.18 -8.10 33.06
CA GLY A 659 36.63 -8.25 33.19
C GLY A 659 37.14 -9.55 32.56
N PRO A 660 38.46 -9.68 32.31
CA PRO A 660 38.99 -10.80 31.55
C PRO A 660 38.61 -12.10 32.25
N LEU A 661 37.81 -12.93 31.58
CA LEU A 661 37.71 -14.33 31.93
C LEU A 661 39.13 -14.87 31.87
N VAL A 662 39.75 -15.06 33.04
CA VAL A 662 40.93 -15.89 33.20
C VAL A 662 40.55 -17.22 32.57
N SER A 663 41.11 -17.50 31.39
CA SER A 663 41.05 -18.84 30.81
C SER A 663 41.50 -19.81 31.90
N PRO A 664 40.70 -20.83 32.27
CA PRO A 664 41.23 -21.91 33.07
C PRO A 664 42.29 -22.58 32.18
N GLY A 665 43.55 -22.31 32.48
CA GLY A 665 44.68 -22.96 31.83
C GLY A 665 44.57 -24.45 32.04
N PHE A 666 44.17 -25.17 30.99
CA PHE A 666 44.45 -26.59 30.87
C PHE A 666 45.96 -26.75 30.79
N GLY A 667 46.58 -27.02 31.95
CA GLY A 667 48.01 -27.17 32.08
C GLY A 667 48.43 -27.23 33.54
N GLN A 668 47.93 -28.22 34.28
CA GLN A 668 48.60 -28.64 35.51
C GLN A 668 49.99 -29.22 35.14
N PRO A 669 51.10 -28.71 35.70
CA PRO A 669 52.35 -29.44 35.67
C PRO A 669 52.32 -30.50 36.78
N LEU A 670 52.48 -31.76 36.38
CA LEU A 670 52.71 -32.89 37.28
C LEU A 670 53.93 -32.61 38.18
N PRO A 671 53.86 -32.85 39.50
CA PRO A 671 55.04 -32.83 40.35
C PRO A 671 55.74 -34.19 40.27
N GLY A 672 57.03 -34.19 39.91
CA GLY A 672 57.90 -35.34 40.15
C GLY A 672 58.71 -35.79 38.94
N ARG A 673 59.88 -35.17 38.74
CA ARG A 673 61.09 -35.92 38.36
C ARG A 673 62.33 -35.20 38.86
N VAL A 674 63.07 -35.94 39.66
CA VAL A 674 64.31 -35.62 40.37
C VAL A 674 65.41 -35.17 39.39
N PRO A 675 66.18 -34.10 39.68
CA PRO A 675 67.39 -33.81 38.93
C PRO A 675 68.55 -34.68 39.44
N LEU A 676 69.18 -35.43 38.54
CA LEU A 676 70.47 -36.08 38.79
C LEU A 676 71.58 -35.01 38.96
N PRO A 677 72.52 -35.19 39.90
CA PRO A 677 73.56 -34.20 40.15
C PRO A 677 74.67 -34.29 39.10
N ARG A 678 75.06 -33.13 38.56
CA ARG A 678 76.28 -32.99 37.76
C ARG A 678 77.49 -33.06 38.68
N HIS A 679 78.31 -34.08 38.49
CA HIS A 679 79.65 -34.18 39.07
C HIS A 679 80.60 -33.28 38.27
N ASN A 680 81.24 -32.32 38.93
CA ASN A 680 82.51 -31.76 38.47
C ASN A 680 83.64 -32.67 38.95
N GLY A 681 84.52 -33.06 38.04
CA GLY A 681 85.76 -33.80 38.31
C GLY A 681 86.72 -33.65 37.13
N TYR A 682 87.89 -33.10 37.43
CA TYR A 682 89.01 -32.69 36.57
C TYR A 682 89.89 -33.87 36.08
N LEU A 683 90.75 -33.57 35.06
CA LEU A 683 91.95 -34.29 34.55
C LEU A 683 91.65 -35.53 33.68
N GLU A 684 92.19 -35.70 32.47
CA GLU A 684 93.50 -35.35 31.87
C GLU A 684 93.41 -34.60 30.54
#